data_AF-G0ELR1-F1
#
_entry.id   AF-G0ELR1-F1
#
_cell.length_a   1.000
_cell.length_b   1.000
_cell.length_c   1.000
_cell.angle_alpha   90.00
_cell.angle_beta   90.00
_cell.angle_gamma   90.00
#
_symmetry.space_group_name_H-M   'P 1'
#
loop_
_entity.id
_entity.type
_entity.pdbx_description
1 polymer ?
#
loop_
_entity_poly.entity_id
_entity_poly.type
_entity_poly.pdbx_seq_one_letter_code
_entity_poly.pdbx_strand_id
1 'polypeptide(L)'
;MKYKPQTKEELKKLVEDESIYLGDIDTSLITDMSNLFHESLRKDFKGIEKWDTSNVKDMHNMFTDAVYFNHNIEKWNVSKVENMGAMFLRCLYFNQPLNDWNVSNVKDMGAMFAGAESFNMPLNKWNTCNVFDMRAMFNMALNFNQDLNNWDTSNVENMNGMFSQAKNFNQPLDKWDTSNVKTMQLMFNGCINFNQDLNSWNTSNVENMHGMFYDAKNFNQTLNNWKVNKVVDMSEMFSKSGFQYYDSLDDWNIESLEYLYDWADIIYKNIDKLTLKWILYLYVFDNENKIIINKIEENIKEIHKIASEIKNKKVQFAKRKLENIYYDDLKEVVDYEIFDSIEKYEETIKLNKKDEKKVSYIENCNVLIKDKSRIVDIKVMKYIYLKYLELKRDIYYLLEINSIIGLLDRESFLTFAKNIYIEKHKEASAVVYSLYGGDEALKEIYKKEKDSNLFLIILSSVKTTEYSIKLLYDIYSKTKKSELRENAFNLINKISKEIGLDIDDLELKFSSNFGFDSRGEKIINDNYKLILNANYSVNVFDVKNNKELKTTPKNLEESIKEEIKYIKKEIPNIIKKLSLKLTKSLMHEKKYNYSFFKEVFIDNSIMNKFSSSLIWNLYDKDNLFLTTFRYAGDGSYSNCDDEEVEINDDSFISLASPIEMDYETINKWKHQLEDYELTQTINQLSIIKLDKNNLESEINKLQNIEISYGTFKAFGARYLMTPNYLDYGIVESYNLKNGDCFEIKIDANNEIDYKDKVKINIHFYNENNKEVQDRFIYTLLILMIWDFRLTDMFF
;
A
#
# COMPACT_ATOMS: atom_id res chain seq x y z
N MET A 1 -19.24 0.39 -62.94
CA MET A 1 -18.57 0.99 -61.76
C MET A 1 -17.66 2.10 -62.27
N LYS A 2 -17.60 3.25 -61.58
CA LYS A 2 -16.82 4.44 -61.98
C LYS A 2 -15.38 4.40 -61.47
N TYR A 3 -15.13 3.70 -60.36
CA TYR A 3 -13.81 3.57 -59.75
C TYR A 3 -13.44 2.09 -59.68
N LYS A 4 -12.16 1.76 -59.88
CA LYS A 4 -11.63 0.38 -59.78
C LYS A 4 -10.25 0.40 -59.11
N PRO A 5 -10.19 0.57 -57.78
CA PRO A 5 -8.93 0.61 -57.05
C PRO A 5 -8.16 -0.70 -57.23
N GLN A 6 -6.85 -0.58 -57.42
CA GLN A 6 -5.92 -1.71 -57.51
C GLN A 6 -5.36 -2.09 -56.15
N THR A 7 -5.36 -1.13 -55.19
CA THR A 7 -4.80 -1.31 -53.85
C THR A 7 -5.79 -0.91 -52.76
N LYS A 8 -5.53 -1.37 -51.53
CA LYS A 8 -6.30 -0.98 -50.34
C LYS A 8 -6.25 0.52 -50.10
N GLU A 9 -5.09 1.14 -50.33
CA GLU A 9 -4.88 2.58 -50.12
C GLU A 9 -5.67 3.43 -51.11
N GLU A 10 -5.81 2.97 -52.35
CA GLU A 10 -6.68 3.59 -53.34
C GLU A 10 -8.15 3.47 -52.93
N LEU A 11 -8.58 2.28 -52.48
CA LEU A 11 -9.94 2.09 -51.96
C LEU A 11 -10.20 2.96 -50.73
N LYS A 12 -9.24 3.05 -49.80
CA LYS A 12 -9.36 3.84 -48.57
C LYS A 12 -9.64 5.32 -48.87
N LYS A 13 -8.90 5.91 -49.81
CA LYS A 13 -9.15 7.31 -50.24
C LYS A 13 -10.54 7.52 -50.83
N LEU A 14 -11.07 6.52 -51.54
CA LEU A 14 -12.41 6.61 -52.14
C LEU A 14 -13.52 6.50 -51.08
N VAL A 15 -13.32 5.71 -50.02
CA VAL A 15 -14.35 5.54 -48.97
C VAL A 15 -14.37 6.70 -47.98
N GLU A 16 -13.23 7.38 -47.78
CA GLU A 16 -13.09 8.62 -47.00
C GLU A 16 -13.84 9.81 -47.64
N ASP A 17 -14.02 9.80 -48.97
CA ASP A 17 -14.86 10.79 -49.65
C ASP A 17 -16.35 10.44 -49.49
N GLU A 18 -17.02 11.13 -48.57
CA GLU A 18 -18.44 10.95 -48.29
C GLU A 18 -19.36 11.27 -49.49
N SER A 19 -18.87 12.03 -50.49
CA SER A 19 -19.65 12.36 -51.69
C SER A 19 -19.75 11.19 -52.68
N ILE A 20 -18.87 10.19 -52.58
CA ILE A 20 -18.84 9.03 -53.46
C ILE A 20 -19.92 8.02 -53.03
N TYR A 21 -20.77 7.63 -53.97
CA TYR A 21 -21.68 6.49 -53.80
C TYR A 21 -20.88 5.18 -53.82
N LEU A 22 -20.89 4.41 -52.72
CA LEU A 22 -20.02 3.24 -52.58
C LEU A 22 -20.27 2.15 -53.64
N GLY A 23 -21.49 2.07 -54.17
CA GLY A 23 -21.84 1.13 -55.25
C GLY A 23 -21.22 1.47 -56.62
N ASP A 24 -20.58 2.63 -56.76
CA ASP A 24 -19.81 3.00 -57.95
C ASP A 24 -18.37 2.45 -57.92
N ILE A 25 -17.94 1.81 -56.83
CA ILE A 25 -16.57 1.30 -56.64
C ILE A 25 -16.49 -0.21 -56.90
N ASP A 26 -15.66 -0.63 -57.86
CA ASP A 26 -15.38 -2.04 -58.16
C ASP A 26 -14.27 -2.58 -57.28
N THR A 27 -14.66 -3.35 -56.26
CA THR A 27 -13.74 -3.95 -55.28
C THR A 27 -13.21 -5.33 -55.67
N SER A 28 -13.50 -5.83 -56.88
CA SER A 28 -13.18 -7.21 -57.30
C SER A 28 -11.69 -7.58 -57.24
N LEU A 29 -10.79 -6.60 -57.24
CA LEU A 29 -9.33 -6.79 -57.16
C LEU A 29 -8.77 -6.73 -55.73
N ILE A 30 -9.58 -6.31 -54.76
CA ILE A 30 -9.13 -6.05 -53.40
C ILE A 30 -9.09 -7.36 -52.61
N THR A 31 -7.94 -7.62 -51.98
CA THR A 31 -7.71 -8.80 -51.15
C THR A 31 -7.59 -8.48 -49.65
N ASP A 32 -7.45 -7.20 -49.30
CA ASP A 32 -7.32 -6.71 -47.94
C ASP A 32 -8.23 -5.49 -47.76
N MET A 33 -9.21 -5.62 -46.86
CA MET A 33 -10.19 -4.60 -46.50
C MET A 33 -10.00 -4.08 -45.07
N SER A 34 -8.85 -4.38 -44.46
CA SER A 34 -8.57 -3.96 -43.10
C SER A 34 -8.55 -2.45 -42.92
N ASN A 35 -9.10 -1.98 -41.81
CA ASN A 35 -9.14 -0.55 -41.41
C ASN A 35 -9.74 0.42 -42.47
N LEU A 36 -10.56 -0.07 -43.41
CA LEU A 36 -11.12 0.78 -44.48
C LEU A 36 -12.05 1.87 -43.95
N PHE A 37 -12.88 1.55 -42.97
CA PHE A 37 -13.81 2.47 -42.31
C PHE A 37 -13.48 2.67 -40.83
N HIS A 38 -12.21 2.46 -40.44
CA HIS A 38 -11.75 2.70 -39.08
C HIS A 38 -12.01 4.15 -38.66
N GLU A 39 -12.70 4.34 -37.53
CA GLU A 39 -13.16 5.64 -36.99
C GLU A 39 -14.00 6.46 -37.99
N SER A 40 -14.65 5.80 -38.95
CA SER A 40 -15.41 6.51 -39.98
C SER A 40 -16.65 7.18 -39.40
N LEU A 41 -16.78 8.49 -39.63
CA LEU A 41 -17.97 9.28 -39.30
C LEU A 41 -19.06 9.21 -40.38
N ARG A 42 -18.81 8.44 -41.45
CA ARG A 42 -19.71 8.28 -42.58
C ARG A 42 -21.07 7.75 -42.11
N LYS A 43 -22.15 8.38 -42.59
CA LYS A 43 -23.54 8.00 -42.23
C LYS A 43 -24.27 7.23 -43.33
N ASP A 44 -23.94 7.47 -44.59
CA ASP A 44 -24.57 6.78 -45.74
C ASP A 44 -23.58 5.80 -46.36
N PHE A 45 -23.82 4.48 -46.18
CA PHE A 45 -23.04 3.42 -46.83
C PHE A 45 -23.82 2.73 -47.96
N LYS A 46 -24.87 3.35 -48.51
CA LYS A 46 -25.62 2.74 -49.63
C LYS A 46 -24.68 2.35 -50.77
N GLY A 47 -24.94 1.17 -51.35
CA GLY A 47 -24.15 0.60 -52.43
C GLY A 47 -23.05 -0.33 -51.95
N ILE A 48 -22.68 -0.31 -50.66
CA ILE A 48 -21.69 -1.24 -50.09
C ILE A 48 -22.13 -2.70 -50.20
N GLU A 49 -23.44 -2.96 -50.21
CA GLU A 49 -24.02 -4.29 -50.40
C GLU A 49 -23.72 -4.91 -51.77
N LYS A 50 -23.24 -4.11 -52.73
CA LYS A 50 -22.90 -4.52 -54.11
C LYS A 50 -21.42 -4.86 -54.29
N TRP A 51 -20.59 -4.65 -53.26
CA TRP A 51 -19.16 -4.93 -53.34
C TRP A 51 -18.88 -6.41 -53.56
N ASP A 52 -17.90 -6.69 -54.42
CA ASP A 52 -17.35 -8.03 -54.57
C ASP A 52 -16.26 -8.22 -53.51
N THR A 53 -16.54 -9.07 -52.54
CA THR A 53 -15.63 -9.44 -51.43
C THR A 53 -15.01 -10.82 -51.60
N SER A 54 -15.27 -11.50 -52.74
CA SER A 54 -14.89 -12.91 -52.96
C SER A 54 -13.39 -13.18 -53.03
N ASN A 55 -12.56 -12.13 -53.10
CA ASN A 55 -11.10 -12.20 -53.08
C ASN A 55 -10.48 -11.71 -51.75
N VAL A 56 -11.29 -11.18 -50.84
CA VAL A 56 -10.82 -10.61 -49.57
C VAL A 56 -10.39 -11.73 -48.61
N LYS A 57 -9.21 -11.56 -48.02
CA LYS A 57 -8.60 -12.44 -47.03
C LYS A 57 -8.52 -11.81 -45.64
N ASP A 58 -8.51 -10.48 -45.55
CA ASP A 58 -8.36 -9.76 -44.30
C ASP A 58 -9.42 -8.65 -44.19
N MET A 59 -10.19 -8.67 -43.11
CA MET A 59 -11.21 -7.67 -42.75
C MET A 59 -10.96 -7.09 -41.34
N HIS A 60 -9.75 -7.24 -40.79
CA HIS A 60 -9.47 -6.77 -39.43
C HIS A 60 -9.73 -5.27 -39.30
N ASN A 61 -10.36 -4.87 -38.19
CA ASN A 61 -10.73 -3.47 -37.91
C ASN A 61 -11.51 -2.74 -39.02
N MET A 62 -12.15 -3.45 -39.96
CA MET A 62 -12.73 -2.82 -41.15
C MET A 62 -13.71 -1.69 -40.80
N PHE A 63 -14.54 -1.87 -39.77
CA PHE A 63 -15.52 -0.88 -39.30
C PHE A 63 -15.31 -0.46 -37.84
N THR A 64 -14.13 -0.70 -37.25
CA THR A 64 -13.85 -0.27 -35.88
C THR A 64 -14.21 1.20 -35.71
N ASP A 65 -15.00 1.53 -34.69
CA ASP A 65 -15.45 2.89 -34.40
C ASP A 65 -16.28 3.58 -35.48
N ALA A 66 -16.76 2.84 -36.49
CA ALA A 66 -17.78 3.32 -37.42
C ALA A 66 -19.16 3.27 -36.74
N VAL A 67 -19.40 4.19 -35.81
CA VAL A 67 -20.57 4.20 -34.91
C VAL A 67 -21.90 4.12 -35.67
N TYR A 68 -22.00 4.73 -36.85
CA TYR A 68 -23.22 4.77 -37.67
C TYR A 68 -23.38 3.57 -38.62
N PHE A 69 -22.44 2.63 -38.66
CA PHE A 69 -22.52 1.50 -39.59
C PHE A 69 -23.59 0.50 -39.17
N ASN A 70 -24.61 0.32 -40.02
CA ASN A 70 -25.69 -0.66 -39.84
C ASN A 70 -26.29 -1.12 -41.19
N HIS A 71 -25.49 -1.14 -42.25
CA HIS A 71 -25.97 -1.55 -43.58
C HIS A 71 -25.95 -3.07 -43.76
N ASN A 72 -26.96 -3.61 -44.45
CA ASN A 72 -27.06 -5.05 -44.70
C ASN A 72 -25.95 -5.50 -45.67
N ILE A 73 -25.09 -6.39 -45.18
CA ILE A 73 -23.95 -7.00 -45.90
C ILE A 73 -24.05 -8.54 -45.95
N GLU A 74 -25.24 -9.10 -45.72
CA GLU A 74 -25.50 -10.54 -45.72
C GLU A 74 -25.04 -11.23 -47.01
N LYS A 75 -25.12 -10.53 -48.15
CA LYS A 75 -24.77 -11.05 -49.48
C LYS A 75 -23.27 -11.08 -49.79
N TRP A 76 -22.42 -10.58 -48.91
CA TRP A 76 -20.98 -10.62 -49.10
C TRP A 76 -20.45 -12.05 -49.10
N ASN A 77 -19.48 -12.32 -49.97
CA ASN A 77 -18.78 -13.59 -50.00
C ASN A 77 -17.51 -13.49 -49.15
N VAL A 78 -17.60 -13.94 -47.90
CA VAL A 78 -16.47 -13.95 -46.95
C VAL A 78 -15.72 -15.28 -46.91
N SER A 79 -15.95 -16.20 -47.85
CA SER A 79 -15.42 -17.57 -47.77
C SER A 79 -13.90 -17.69 -47.83
N LYS A 80 -13.19 -16.63 -48.20
CA LYS A 80 -11.71 -16.58 -48.22
C LYS A 80 -11.11 -15.77 -47.07
N VAL A 81 -11.93 -15.15 -46.24
CA VAL A 81 -11.46 -14.31 -45.13
C VAL A 81 -10.85 -15.20 -44.05
N GLU A 82 -9.63 -14.87 -43.64
CA GLU A 82 -8.88 -15.57 -42.58
C GLU A 82 -8.84 -14.75 -41.28
N ASN A 83 -9.02 -13.43 -41.33
CA ASN A 83 -8.99 -12.52 -40.18
C ASN A 83 -10.20 -11.59 -40.15
N MET A 84 -11.00 -11.66 -39.08
CA MET A 84 -12.15 -10.78 -38.80
C MET A 84 -12.01 -10.04 -37.46
N GLY A 85 -10.80 -10.01 -36.88
CA GLY A 85 -10.52 -9.38 -35.60
C GLY A 85 -11.00 -7.93 -35.59
N ALA A 86 -11.80 -7.58 -34.59
CA ALA A 86 -12.35 -6.24 -34.36
C ALA A 86 -13.13 -5.65 -35.54
N MET A 87 -13.64 -6.47 -36.48
CA MET A 87 -14.32 -5.98 -37.68
C MET A 87 -15.46 -4.98 -37.39
N PHE A 88 -16.24 -5.18 -36.33
CA PHE A 88 -17.34 -4.31 -35.90
C PHE A 88 -17.15 -3.76 -34.47
N LEU A 89 -15.89 -3.63 -34.02
CA LEU A 89 -15.57 -3.07 -32.71
C LEU A 89 -16.17 -1.66 -32.59
N ARG A 90 -16.99 -1.42 -31.56
CA ARG A 90 -17.68 -0.15 -31.27
C ARG A 90 -18.61 0.35 -32.39
N CYS A 91 -19.10 -0.53 -33.26
CA CYS A 91 -20.23 -0.22 -34.14
C CYS A 91 -21.55 -0.22 -33.35
N LEU A 92 -21.81 0.83 -32.57
CA LEU A 92 -22.91 0.90 -31.58
C LEU A 92 -24.28 0.47 -32.13
N TYR A 93 -24.59 0.83 -33.38
CA TYR A 93 -25.89 0.57 -34.01
C TYR A 93 -25.92 -0.67 -34.92
N PHE A 94 -24.81 -1.40 -35.08
CA PHE A 94 -24.76 -2.53 -36.00
C PHE A 94 -25.65 -3.69 -35.51
N ASN A 95 -26.62 -4.08 -36.33
CA ASN A 95 -27.56 -5.17 -36.03
C ASN A 95 -28.14 -5.78 -37.32
N GLN A 96 -27.26 -6.36 -38.15
CA GLN A 96 -27.62 -6.92 -39.46
C GLN A 96 -27.39 -8.44 -39.52
N PRO A 97 -28.14 -9.17 -40.36
CA PRO A 97 -28.01 -10.63 -40.47
C PRO A 97 -26.66 -11.02 -41.08
N LEU A 98 -25.97 -11.95 -40.41
CA LEU A 98 -24.67 -12.51 -40.83
C LEU A 98 -24.65 -14.05 -40.82
N ASN A 99 -25.77 -14.70 -40.46
CA ASN A 99 -25.81 -16.13 -40.17
C ASN A 99 -25.44 -17.00 -41.39
N ASP A 100 -25.66 -16.50 -42.61
CA ASP A 100 -25.38 -17.23 -43.85
C ASP A 100 -23.95 -17.04 -44.38
N TRP A 101 -23.10 -16.30 -43.65
CA TRP A 101 -21.69 -16.18 -43.99
C TRP A 101 -20.93 -17.49 -43.81
N ASN A 102 -20.11 -17.83 -44.81
CA ASN A 102 -19.16 -18.93 -44.70
C ASN A 102 -17.87 -18.46 -44.02
N VAL A 103 -17.78 -18.65 -42.70
CA VAL A 103 -16.61 -18.28 -41.87
C VAL A 103 -15.62 -19.42 -41.65
N SER A 104 -15.72 -20.53 -42.39
CA SER A 104 -14.93 -21.75 -42.11
C SER A 104 -13.42 -21.57 -42.25
N ASN A 105 -12.94 -20.49 -42.89
CA ASN A 105 -11.52 -20.20 -43.05
C ASN A 105 -11.01 -19.13 -42.05
N VAL A 106 -11.89 -18.55 -41.25
CA VAL A 106 -11.52 -17.51 -40.27
C VAL A 106 -10.75 -18.16 -39.12
N LYS A 107 -9.64 -17.54 -38.74
CA LYS A 107 -8.76 -17.99 -37.67
C LYS A 107 -8.79 -17.06 -36.45
N ASP A 108 -9.02 -15.77 -36.66
CA ASP A 108 -9.09 -14.74 -35.62
C ASP A 108 -10.44 -14.01 -35.67
N MET A 109 -11.19 -14.08 -34.55
CA MET A 109 -12.45 -13.36 -34.32
C MET A 109 -12.38 -12.45 -33.07
N GLY A 110 -11.17 -12.17 -32.57
CA GLY A 110 -10.97 -11.38 -31.38
C GLY A 110 -11.63 -10.00 -31.49
N ALA A 111 -12.43 -9.61 -30.50
CA ALA A 111 -13.15 -8.34 -30.41
C ALA A 111 -14.11 -8.01 -31.56
N MET A 112 -14.48 -8.98 -32.40
CA MET A 112 -15.26 -8.75 -33.63
C MET A 112 -16.53 -7.92 -33.41
N PHE A 113 -17.27 -8.15 -32.32
CA PHE A 113 -18.49 -7.42 -31.95
C PHE A 113 -18.36 -6.68 -30.61
N ALA A 114 -17.13 -6.43 -30.14
CA ALA A 114 -16.94 -5.72 -28.89
C ALA A 114 -17.54 -4.31 -29.00
N GLY A 115 -18.36 -3.86 -28.05
CA GLY A 115 -19.04 -2.57 -28.08
C GLY A 115 -20.10 -2.42 -29.17
N ALA A 116 -20.46 -3.48 -29.91
CA ALA A 116 -21.61 -3.45 -30.83
C ALA A 116 -22.92 -3.58 -30.03
N GLU A 117 -23.27 -2.55 -29.26
CA GLU A 117 -24.31 -2.60 -28.22
C GLU A 117 -25.68 -3.07 -28.73
N SER A 118 -26.03 -2.74 -29.99
CA SER A 118 -27.31 -3.11 -30.61
C SER A 118 -27.34 -4.52 -31.21
N PHE A 119 -26.19 -5.21 -31.33
CA PHE A 119 -26.10 -6.46 -32.06
C PHE A 119 -26.78 -7.61 -31.31
N ASN A 120 -27.76 -8.26 -31.95
CA ASN A 120 -28.47 -9.42 -31.41
C ASN A 120 -28.98 -10.36 -32.52
N MET A 121 -28.19 -10.53 -33.59
CA MET A 121 -28.54 -11.39 -34.73
C MET A 121 -27.96 -12.80 -34.60
N PRO A 122 -28.64 -13.85 -35.08
CA PRO A 122 -28.20 -15.23 -34.93
C PRO A 122 -26.89 -15.50 -35.70
N LEU A 123 -26.02 -16.30 -35.09
CA LEU A 123 -24.72 -16.74 -35.63
C LEU A 123 -24.52 -18.27 -35.56
N ASN A 124 -25.59 -19.00 -35.28
CA ASN A 124 -25.56 -20.43 -34.96
C ASN A 124 -25.21 -21.35 -36.14
N LYS A 125 -25.19 -20.85 -37.39
CA LYS A 125 -24.78 -21.61 -38.58
C LYS A 125 -23.27 -21.50 -38.88
N TRP A 126 -22.55 -20.66 -38.16
CA TRP A 126 -21.11 -20.47 -38.39
C TRP A 126 -20.32 -21.74 -38.06
N ASN A 127 -19.39 -22.10 -38.95
CA ASN A 127 -18.41 -23.13 -38.70
C ASN A 127 -17.12 -22.48 -38.16
N THR A 128 -16.89 -22.59 -36.86
CA THR A 128 -15.76 -21.96 -36.15
C THR A 128 -14.56 -22.88 -35.95
N CYS A 129 -14.52 -24.05 -36.60
CA CYS A 129 -13.52 -25.08 -36.31
C CYS A 129 -12.06 -24.64 -36.49
N ASN A 130 -11.78 -23.58 -37.25
CA ASN A 130 -10.43 -23.05 -37.48
C ASN A 130 -10.07 -21.84 -36.60
N VAL A 131 -10.98 -21.36 -35.76
CA VAL A 131 -10.77 -20.18 -34.91
C VAL A 131 -9.92 -20.56 -33.69
N PHE A 132 -8.85 -19.80 -33.44
CA PHE A 132 -7.98 -20.00 -32.28
C PHE A 132 -8.04 -18.86 -31.26
N ASP A 133 -8.46 -17.64 -31.66
CA ASP A 133 -8.62 -16.47 -30.78
C ASP A 133 -10.06 -15.93 -30.85
N MET A 134 -10.76 -15.95 -29.70
CA MET A 134 -12.11 -15.39 -29.50
C MET A 134 -12.13 -14.32 -28.39
N ARG A 135 -10.96 -13.77 -28.03
CA ARG A 135 -10.87 -12.77 -26.94
C ARG A 135 -11.80 -11.60 -27.19
N ALA A 136 -12.53 -11.18 -26.18
CA ALA A 136 -13.42 -10.02 -26.18
C ALA A 136 -14.49 -10.01 -27.28
N MET A 137 -14.78 -11.13 -27.97
CA MET A 137 -15.62 -11.14 -29.17
C MET A 137 -16.96 -10.42 -29.01
N PHE A 138 -17.61 -10.55 -27.84
CA PHE A 138 -18.88 -9.90 -27.48
C PHE A 138 -18.76 -8.97 -26.27
N ASN A 139 -17.55 -8.49 -25.97
CA ASN A 139 -17.35 -7.57 -24.85
C ASN A 139 -18.24 -6.32 -25.00
N MET A 140 -19.03 -5.93 -24.00
CA MET A 140 -19.97 -4.81 -24.08
C MET A 140 -21.02 -4.91 -25.22
N ALA A 141 -21.26 -6.09 -25.80
CA ALA A 141 -22.39 -6.31 -26.70
C ALA A 141 -23.69 -6.43 -25.88
N LEU A 142 -24.16 -5.30 -25.35
CA LEU A 142 -25.17 -5.23 -24.28
C LEU A 142 -26.44 -6.03 -24.55
N ASN A 143 -26.92 -6.04 -25.81
CA ASN A 143 -28.15 -6.71 -26.21
C ASN A 143 -27.97 -8.14 -26.73
N PHE A 144 -26.74 -8.64 -26.86
CA PHE A 144 -26.48 -9.93 -27.47
C PHE A 144 -26.96 -11.09 -26.57
N ASN A 145 -27.84 -11.94 -27.10
CA ASN A 145 -28.38 -13.12 -26.40
C ASN A 145 -28.81 -14.21 -27.39
N GLN A 146 -27.92 -14.61 -28.29
CA GLN A 146 -28.19 -15.60 -29.34
C GLN A 146 -27.48 -16.93 -29.08
N ASP A 147 -28.07 -18.03 -29.54
CA ASP A 147 -27.54 -19.38 -29.36
C ASP A 147 -26.19 -19.57 -30.09
N LEU A 148 -25.17 -20.00 -29.34
CA LEU A 148 -23.81 -20.28 -29.78
C LEU A 148 -23.39 -21.73 -29.46
N ASN A 149 -24.28 -22.56 -28.92
CA ASN A 149 -23.91 -23.85 -28.35
C ASN A 149 -23.47 -24.88 -29.42
N ASN A 150 -23.70 -24.62 -30.71
CA ASN A 150 -23.27 -25.48 -31.81
C ASN A 150 -21.92 -25.07 -32.42
N TRP A 151 -21.24 -24.05 -31.88
CA TRP A 151 -19.90 -23.68 -32.32
C TRP A 151 -18.87 -24.75 -31.95
N ASP A 152 -17.91 -24.97 -32.85
CA ASP A 152 -16.73 -25.79 -32.58
C ASP A 152 -15.65 -24.90 -31.98
N THR A 153 -15.37 -25.08 -30.69
CA THR A 153 -14.36 -24.33 -29.94
C THR A 153 -13.09 -25.14 -29.68
N SER A 154 -12.97 -26.34 -30.26
CA SER A 154 -11.89 -27.30 -29.95
C SER A 154 -10.49 -26.76 -30.24
N ASN A 155 -10.34 -25.78 -31.13
CA ASN A 155 -9.06 -25.12 -31.45
C ASN A 155 -8.84 -23.77 -30.73
N VAL A 156 -9.79 -23.30 -29.93
CA VAL A 156 -9.70 -21.99 -29.27
C VAL A 156 -8.73 -22.06 -28.10
N GLU A 157 -7.72 -21.18 -28.10
CA GLU A 157 -6.75 -21.06 -27.01
C GLU A 157 -7.03 -19.87 -26.08
N ASN A 158 -7.68 -18.82 -26.59
CA ASN A 158 -7.92 -17.56 -25.85
C ASN A 158 -9.40 -17.16 -25.85
N MET A 159 -10.01 -17.11 -24.64
CA MET A 159 -11.40 -16.70 -24.42
C MET A 159 -11.50 -15.48 -23.49
N ASN A 160 -10.41 -14.72 -23.31
CA ASN A 160 -10.38 -13.59 -22.39
C ASN A 160 -11.46 -12.57 -22.69
N GLY A 161 -12.28 -12.23 -21.70
CA GLY A 161 -13.30 -11.18 -21.80
C GLY A 161 -14.40 -11.44 -22.83
N MET A 162 -14.55 -12.67 -23.36
CA MET A 162 -15.43 -12.95 -24.52
C MET A 162 -16.85 -12.40 -24.35
N PHE A 163 -17.44 -12.50 -23.16
CA PHE A 163 -18.77 -12.00 -22.81
C PHE A 163 -18.74 -10.92 -21.72
N SER A 164 -17.59 -10.30 -21.48
CA SER A 164 -17.45 -9.26 -20.46
C SER A 164 -18.43 -8.11 -20.75
N GLN A 165 -19.27 -7.75 -19.79
CA GLN A 165 -20.31 -6.71 -19.88
C GLN A 165 -21.40 -7.00 -20.92
N ALA A 166 -21.53 -8.22 -21.45
CA ALA A 166 -22.64 -8.63 -22.31
C ALA A 166 -23.91 -8.89 -21.47
N LYS A 167 -24.49 -7.81 -20.91
CA LYS A 167 -25.48 -7.86 -19.82
C LYS A 167 -26.67 -8.78 -20.06
N ASN A 168 -27.14 -8.94 -21.31
CA ASN A 168 -28.29 -9.76 -21.65
C ASN A 168 -27.96 -11.22 -21.99
N PHE A 169 -26.69 -11.60 -22.11
CA PHE A 169 -26.30 -12.93 -22.55
C PHE A 169 -26.63 -13.99 -21.48
N ASN A 170 -27.42 -15.00 -21.86
CA ASN A 170 -27.78 -16.12 -21.00
C ASN A 170 -28.15 -17.36 -21.83
N GLN A 171 -27.25 -17.78 -22.73
CA GLN A 171 -27.44 -18.94 -23.61
C GLN A 171 -26.53 -20.10 -23.21
N PRO A 172 -26.98 -21.36 -23.39
CA PRO A 172 -26.21 -22.54 -23.00
C PRO A 172 -24.89 -22.62 -23.78
N LEU A 173 -23.84 -23.08 -23.11
CA LEU A 173 -22.48 -23.26 -23.64
C LEU A 173 -21.90 -24.64 -23.27
N ASP A 174 -22.77 -25.58 -22.88
CA ASP A 174 -22.40 -26.89 -22.33
C ASP A 174 -21.74 -27.83 -23.35
N LYS A 175 -21.90 -27.55 -24.66
CA LYS A 175 -21.29 -28.33 -25.75
C LYS A 175 -19.93 -27.84 -26.20
N TRP A 176 -19.45 -26.70 -25.68
CA TRP A 176 -18.14 -26.18 -26.04
C TRP A 176 -17.03 -27.10 -25.55
N ASP A 177 -16.07 -27.39 -26.43
CA ASP A 177 -14.82 -28.03 -26.06
C ASP A 177 -13.82 -26.94 -25.64
N THR A 178 -13.56 -26.86 -24.33
CA THR A 178 -12.59 -25.90 -23.76
C THR A 178 -11.23 -26.52 -23.50
N SER A 179 -10.97 -27.75 -23.97
CA SER A 179 -9.78 -28.51 -23.60
C SER A 179 -8.46 -27.87 -24.04
N ASN A 180 -8.46 -27.03 -25.08
CA ASN A 180 -7.29 -26.28 -25.54
C ASN A 180 -7.20 -24.84 -25.01
N VAL A 181 -8.20 -24.37 -24.26
CA VAL A 181 -8.23 -23.00 -23.74
C VAL A 181 -7.16 -22.82 -22.65
N LYS A 182 -6.34 -21.78 -22.82
CA LYS A 182 -5.27 -21.41 -21.88
C LYS A 182 -5.67 -20.27 -20.95
N THR A 183 -6.58 -19.39 -21.36
CA THR A 183 -6.91 -18.17 -20.61
C THR A 183 -8.40 -17.79 -20.74
N MET A 184 -9.03 -17.53 -19.58
CA MET A 184 -10.45 -17.19 -19.42
C MET A 184 -10.65 -15.93 -18.54
N GLN A 185 -9.63 -15.07 -18.48
CA GLN A 185 -9.66 -13.84 -17.69
C GLN A 185 -10.87 -12.99 -18.07
N LEU A 186 -11.64 -12.53 -17.09
CA LEU A 186 -12.81 -11.65 -17.25
C LEU A 186 -13.90 -12.19 -18.19
N MET A 187 -13.91 -13.49 -18.52
CA MET A 187 -14.78 -14.05 -19.59
C MET A 187 -16.26 -13.67 -19.44
N PHE A 188 -16.79 -13.66 -18.23
CA PHE A 188 -18.17 -13.28 -17.88
C PHE A 188 -18.24 -12.09 -16.91
N ASN A 189 -17.18 -11.27 -16.81
CA ASN A 189 -17.16 -10.08 -15.96
C ASN A 189 -18.35 -9.16 -16.29
N GLY A 190 -19.22 -8.85 -15.33
CA GLY A 190 -20.39 -7.98 -15.52
C GLY A 190 -21.45 -8.56 -16.46
N CYS A 191 -21.41 -9.87 -16.74
CA CYS A 191 -22.43 -10.58 -17.50
C CYS A 191 -23.63 -10.88 -16.58
N ILE A 192 -24.35 -9.82 -16.20
CA ILE A 192 -25.31 -9.79 -15.09
C ILE A 192 -26.34 -10.92 -15.16
N ASN A 193 -26.87 -11.24 -16.35
CA ASN A 193 -27.93 -12.22 -16.53
C ASN A 193 -27.45 -13.67 -16.72
N PHE A 194 -26.15 -13.91 -16.87
CA PHE A 194 -25.63 -15.23 -17.19
C PHE A 194 -25.76 -16.19 -16.00
N ASN A 195 -26.42 -17.33 -16.22
CA ASN A 195 -26.59 -18.37 -15.22
C ASN A 195 -26.75 -19.77 -15.85
N GLN A 196 -25.89 -20.11 -16.81
CA GLN A 196 -25.93 -21.38 -17.53
C GLN A 196 -24.90 -22.36 -16.98
N ASP A 197 -25.19 -23.66 -17.10
CA ASP A 197 -24.31 -24.74 -16.63
C ASP A 197 -23.00 -24.74 -17.44
N LEU A 198 -21.87 -24.75 -16.70
CA LEU A 198 -20.50 -24.80 -17.23
C LEU A 198 -19.72 -26.01 -16.70
N ASN A 199 -20.39 -26.93 -15.99
CA ASN A 199 -19.74 -28.04 -15.32
C ASN A 199 -19.23 -29.12 -16.30
N SER A 200 -19.59 -29.05 -17.59
CA SER A 200 -19.04 -29.93 -18.64
C SER A 200 -17.65 -29.48 -19.14
N TRP A 201 -17.23 -28.24 -18.83
CA TRP A 201 -16.00 -27.68 -19.37
C TRP A 201 -14.75 -28.37 -18.85
N ASN A 202 -13.80 -28.59 -19.76
CA ASN A 202 -12.47 -29.07 -19.41
C ASN A 202 -11.53 -27.87 -19.20
N THR A 203 -11.25 -27.55 -17.94
CA THR A 203 -10.39 -26.42 -17.56
C THR A 203 -8.94 -26.79 -17.25
N SER A 204 -8.54 -28.05 -17.51
CA SER A 204 -7.22 -28.59 -17.13
C SER A 204 -6.00 -27.89 -17.76
N ASN A 205 -6.21 -27.12 -18.82
CA ASN A 205 -5.20 -26.33 -19.50
C ASN A 205 -5.27 -24.82 -19.22
N VAL A 206 -6.26 -24.37 -18.44
CA VAL A 206 -6.43 -22.95 -18.13
C VAL A 206 -5.40 -22.51 -17.09
N GLU A 207 -4.70 -21.41 -17.38
CA GLU A 207 -3.66 -20.82 -16.54
C GLU A 207 -4.14 -19.55 -15.81
N ASN A 208 -5.19 -18.87 -16.31
CA ASN A 208 -5.68 -17.62 -15.73
C ASN A 208 -7.22 -17.54 -15.77
N MET A 209 -7.83 -17.32 -14.60
CA MET A 209 -9.27 -17.15 -14.37
C MET A 209 -9.59 -15.84 -13.61
N HIS A 210 -8.66 -14.87 -13.62
CA HIS A 210 -8.83 -13.58 -12.96
C HIS A 210 -10.17 -12.92 -13.35
N GLY A 211 -10.98 -12.58 -12.34
CA GLY A 211 -12.26 -11.89 -12.52
C GLY A 211 -13.25 -12.58 -13.46
N MET A 212 -13.14 -13.89 -13.70
CA MET A 212 -13.95 -14.61 -14.69
C MET A 212 -15.46 -14.38 -14.51
N PHE A 213 -15.97 -14.32 -13.27
CA PHE A 213 -17.37 -14.06 -12.93
C PHE A 213 -17.56 -12.79 -12.09
N TYR A 214 -16.59 -11.86 -12.12
CA TYR A 214 -16.70 -10.60 -11.39
C TYR A 214 -18.01 -9.89 -11.74
N ASP A 215 -18.81 -9.46 -10.77
CA ASP A 215 -20.11 -8.79 -11.01
C ASP A 215 -21.12 -9.58 -11.90
N ALA A 216 -20.92 -10.90 -12.07
CA ALA A 216 -21.89 -11.80 -12.71
C ALA A 216 -22.99 -12.16 -11.69
N LYS A 217 -23.89 -11.20 -11.45
CA LYS A 217 -24.83 -11.22 -10.32
C LYS A 217 -25.77 -12.42 -10.27
N ASN A 218 -26.12 -13.00 -11.42
CA ASN A 218 -27.01 -14.16 -11.47
C ASN A 218 -26.27 -15.49 -11.58
N PHE A 219 -24.94 -15.50 -11.76
CA PHE A 219 -24.20 -16.75 -11.95
C PHE A 219 -24.18 -17.55 -10.66
N ASN A 220 -24.86 -18.70 -10.66
CA ASN A 220 -24.95 -19.57 -9.51
C ASN A 220 -25.13 -21.02 -9.99
N GLN A 221 -24.05 -21.62 -10.49
CA GLN A 221 -23.99 -23.00 -10.98
C GLN A 221 -22.83 -23.75 -10.33
N THR A 222 -22.89 -25.09 -10.33
CA THR A 222 -21.81 -25.95 -9.79
C THR A 222 -20.59 -25.98 -10.73
N LEU A 223 -19.39 -26.10 -10.15
CA LEU A 223 -18.11 -26.17 -10.87
C LEU A 223 -17.22 -27.36 -10.46
N ASN A 224 -17.85 -28.43 -9.96
CA ASN A 224 -17.16 -29.57 -9.35
C ASN A 224 -16.32 -30.41 -10.31
N ASN A 225 -16.57 -30.36 -11.62
CA ASN A 225 -15.78 -31.10 -12.61
C ASN A 225 -14.54 -30.32 -13.11
N TRP A 226 -14.39 -29.06 -12.69
CA TRP A 226 -13.29 -28.23 -13.14
C TRP A 226 -11.95 -28.69 -12.57
N LYS A 227 -10.90 -28.65 -13.40
CA LYS A 227 -9.54 -29.01 -13.03
C LYS A 227 -8.66 -27.77 -13.11
N VAL A 228 -8.35 -27.19 -11.95
CA VAL A 228 -7.67 -25.89 -11.86
C VAL A 228 -6.19 -25.99 -11.48
N ASN A 229 -5.57 -27.16 -11.63
CA ASN A 229 -4.20 -27.44 -11.20
C ASN A 229 -3.11 -26.62 -11.94
N LYS A 230 -3.45 -25.96 -13.05
CA LYS A 230 -2.56 -25.03 -13.78
C LYS A 230 -2.90 -23.55 -13.56
N VAL A 231 -4.00 -23.24 -12.87
CA VAL A 231 -4.43 -21.86 -12.69
C VAL A 231 -3.48 -21.16 -11.71
N VAL A 232 -2.92 -20.05 -12.18
CA VAL A 232 -1.98 -19.20 -11.45
C VAL A 232 -2.70 -18.04 -10.77
N ASP A 233 -3.78 -17.53 -11.37
CA ASP A 233 -4.54 -16.38 -10.86
C ASP A 233 -6.06 -16.63 -10.87
N MET A 234 -6.67 -16.48 -9.69
CA MET A 234 -8.14 -16.50 -9.45
C MET A 234 -8.60 -15.26 -8.66
N SER A 235 -7.80 -14.21 -8.66
CA SER A 235 -8.15 -12.96 -7.98
C SER A 235 -9.48 -12.43 -8.54
N GLU A 236 -10.33 -11.90 -7.67
CA GLU A 236 -11.63 -11.30 -8.01
C GLU A 236 -12.65 -12.24 -8.70
N MET A 237 -12.33 -13.52 -8.91
CA MET A 237 -13.12 -14.43 -9.78
C MET A 237 -14.62 -14.42 -9.49
N PHE A 238 -15.00 -14.39 -8.21
CA PHE A 238 -16.39 -14.42 -7.74
C PHE A 238 -16.82 -13.13 -7.01
N SER A 239 -15.99 -12.09 -7.01
CA SER A 239 -16.31 -10.83 -6.32
C SER A 239 -17.55 -10.20 -6.96
N LYS A 240 -18.51 -9.73 -6.14
CA LYS A 240 -19.83 -9.22 -6.56
C LYS A 240 -20.68 -10.19 -7.41
N SER A 241 -20.33 -11.47 -7.48
CA SER A 241 -21.10 -12.49 -8.23
C SER A 241 -22.26 -13.08 -7.40
N GLY A 242 -23.14 -13.80 -8.08
CA GLY A 242 -24.24 -14.56 -7.45
C GLY A 242 -23.84 -15.94 -6.92
N PHE A 243 -22.56 -16.32 -6.98
CA PHE A 243 -22.11 -17.70 -6.76
C PHE A 243 -22.30 -18.14 -5.31
N GLN A 244 -22.95 -19.28 -5.09
CA GLN A 244 -23.22 -19.85 -3.75
C GLN A 244 -22.81 -21.33 -3.60
N TYR A 245 -22.38 -22.01 -4.67
CA TYR A 245 -22.02 -23.44 -4.66
C TYR A 245 -20.57 -23.67 -4.20
N TYR A 246 -20.20 -23.16 -3.02
CA TYR A 246 -18.82 -23.22 -2.53
C TYR A 246 -18.29 -24.66 -2.33
N ASP A 247 -19.14 -25.60 -1.94
CA ASP A 247 -18.78 -27.03 -1.84
C ASP A 247 -18.31 -27.62 -3.18
N SER A 248 -18.77 -27.06 -4.31
CA SER A 248 -18.32 -27.49 -5.64
C SER A 248 -16.85 -27.17 -5.92
N LEU A 249 -16.21 -26.38 -5.05
CA LEU A 249 -14.80 -26.00 -5.17
C LEU A 249 -13.87 -26.93 -4.38
N ASP A 250 -14.39 -27.89 -3.61
CA ASP A 250 -13.57 -28.67 -2.66
C ASP A 250 -12.55 -29.59 -3.33
N ASP A 251 -12.88 -30.12 -4.51
CA ASP A 251 -12.00 -30.99 -5.28
C ASP A 251 -10.95 -30.22 -6.09
N TRP A 252 -10.98 -28.88 -6.05
CA TRP A 252 -9.99 -28.06 -6.75
C TRP A 252 -8.60 -28.27 -6.16
N ASN A 253 -7.65 -28.60 -7.04
CA ASN A 253 -6.23 -28.57 -6.74
C ASN A 253 -5.67 -27.20 -7.13
N ILE A 254 -5.31 -26.39 -6.14
CA ILE A 254 -4.77 -25.04 -6.34
C ILE A 254 -3.24 -24.96 -6.12
N GLU A 255 -2.52 -26.06 -6.30
CA GLU A 255 -1.06 -26.10 -6.05
C GLU A 255 -0.26 -25.06 -6.84
N SER A 256 -0.72 -24.68 -8.03
CA SER A 256 -0.09 -23.67 -8.90
C SER A 256 -0.53 -22.23 -8.61
N LEU A 257 -1.46 -22.02 -7.68
CA LEU A 257 -2.05 -20.70 -7.45
C LEU A 257 -1.04 -19.73 -6.84
N GLU A 258 -0.81 -18.63 -7.55
CA GLU A 258 0.05 -17.54 -7.11
C GLU A 258 -0.72 -16.36 -6.55
N TYR A 259 -1.93 -16.11 -7.05
CA TYR A 259 -2.74 -14.94 -6.74
C TYR A 259 -4.20 -15.32 -6.43
N LEU A 260 -4.69 -14.89 -5.26
CA LEU A 260 -6.06 -15.06 -4.77
C LEU A 260 -6.49 -13.82 -4.00
N TYR A 261 -6.38 -12.63 -4.61
CA TYR A 261 -6.75 -11.39 -3.95
C TYR A 261 -8.22 -11.01 -4.18
N ASP A 262 -8.74 -10.17 -3.29
CA ASP A 262 -10.05 -9.53 -3.37
C ASP A 262 -11.25 -10.50 -3.48
N TRP A 263 -11.29 -11.42 -2.51
CA TRP A 263 -12.47 -12.25 -2.19
C TRP A 263 -13.29 -11.64 -1.03
N ALA A 264 -13.23 -10.32 -0.86
CA ALA A 264 -13.81 -9.63 0.29
C ALA A 264 -15.29 -9.95 0.49
N ASP A 265 -16.11 -9.91 -0.57
CA ASP A 265 -17.54 -10.25 -0.48
C ASP A 265 -17.79 -11.66 0.07
N ILE A 266 -16.97 -12.63 -0.32
CA ILE A 266 -17.08 -14.01 0.18
C ILE A 266 -16.66 -14.05 1.64
N ILE A 267 -15.52 -13.43 1.99
CA ILE A 267 -15.00 -13.38 3.36
C ILE A 267 -16.00 -12.72 4.32
N TYR A 268 -16.61 -11.59 3.94
CA TYR A 268 -17.50 -10.84 4.82
C TYR A 268 -18.92 -11.40 4.89
N LYS A 269 -19.43 -12.04 3.83
CA LYS A 269 -20.85 -12.45 3.75
C LYS A 269 -21.08 -13.96 3.74
N ASN A 270 -20.09 -14.74 3.30
CA ASN A 270 -20.27 -16.17 2.98
C ASN A 270 -19.14 -17.06 3.50
N ILE A 271 -18.27 -16.58 4.42
CA ILE A 271 -17.15 -17.39 4.94
C ILE A 271 -17.62 -18.68 5.62
N ASP A 272 -18.79 -18.65 6.27
CA ASP A 272 -19.38 -19.83 6.91
C ASP A 272 -19.84 -20.91 5.92
N LYS A 273 -19.93 -20.58 4.63
CA LYS A 273 -20.24 -21.53 3.56
C LYS A 273 -18.99 -22.12 2.92
N LEU A 274 -17.81 -21.62 3.27
CA LEU A 274 -16.55 -22.18 2.80
C LEU A 274 -16.14 -23.36 3.67
N THR A 275 -15.54 -24.37 3.05
CA THR A 275 -14.88 -25.44 3.79
C THR A 275 -13.59 -24.97 4.45
N LEU A 276 -13.17 -25.70 5.49
CA LEU A 276 -11.92 -25.40 6.20
C LEU A 276 -10.69 -25.41 5.29
N LYS A 277 -10.71 -26.19 4.21
CA LYS A 277 -9.67 -26.19 3.16
C LYS A 277 -9.58 -24.84 2.47
N TRP A 278 -10.72 -24.24 2.10
CA TRP A 278 -10.75 -22.91 1.50
C TRP A 278 -10.41 -21.80 2.49
N ILE A 279 -10.82 -21.92 3.75
CA ILE A 279 -10.42 -20.97 4.81
C ILE A 279 -8.88 -21.00 4.97
N LEU A 280 -8.26 -22.18 4.98
CA LEU A 280 -6.80 -22.33 4.99
C LEU A 280 -6.15 -21.68 3.76
N TYR A 281 -6.70 -21.88 2.57
CA TYR A 281 -6.18 -21.24 1.37
C TYR A 281 -6.31 -19.72 1.42
N LEU A 282 -7.43 -19.18 1.86
CA LEU A 282 -7.57 -17.74 2.06
C LEU A 282 -6.54 -17.22 3.07
N TYR A 283 -6.32 -17.92 4.19
CA TYR A 283 -5.28 -17.56 5.17
C TYR A 283 -3.87 -17.55 4.56
N VAL A 284 -3.57 -18.45 3.61
CA VAL A 284 -2.27 -18.44 2.92
C VAL A 284 -2.00 -17.13 2.18
N PHE A 285 -3.04 -16.50 1.62
CA PHE A 285 -2.92 -15.27 0.83
C PHE A 285 -3.24 -13.99 1.62
N ASP A 286 -4.09 -14.07 2.65
CA ASP A 286 -4.54 -12.95 3.49
C ASP A 286 -4.52 -13.33 4.98
N ASN A 287 -3.31 -13.46 5.53
CA ASN A 287 -3.09 -13.89 6.91
C ASN A 287 -3.27 -12.79 7.97
N GLU A 288 -3.71 -11.59 7.58
CA GLU A 288 -3.97 -10.45 8.47
C GLU A 288 -5.49 -10.19 8.66
N ASN A 289 -6.32 -10.86 7.87
CA ASN A 289 -7.77 -10.70 7.93
C ASN A 289 -8.35 -11.32 9.20
N LYS A 290 -8.91 -10.48 10.07
CA LYS A 290 -9.49 -10.90 11.36
C LYS A 290 -10.59 -11.95 11.22
N ILE A 291 -11.40 -11.90 10.17
CA ILE A 291 -12.50 -12.85 9.98
C ILE A 291 -11.94 -14.24 9.65
N ILE A 292 -10.95 -14.29 8.75
CA ILE A 292 -10.22 -15.53 8.43
C ILE A 292 -9.55 -16.06 9.69
N ILE A 293 -8.80 -15.22 10.41
CA ILE A 293 -8.08 -15.61 11.64
C ILE A 293 -9.03 -16.19 12.69
N ASN A 294 -10.18 -15.56 12.93
CA ASN A 294 -11.17 -16.09 13.88
C ASN A 294 -11.65 -17.48 13.47
N LYS A 295 -11.91 -17.71 12.17
CA LYS A 295 -12.26 -19.05 11.67
C LYS A 295 -11.13 -20.05 11.78
N ILE A 296 -9.88 -19.61 11.60
CA ILE A 296 -8.72 -20.45 11.84
C ILE A 296 -8.67 -20.88 13.31
N GLU A 297 -8.78 -19.94 14.23
CA GLU A 297 -8.71 -20.16 15.68
C GLU A 297 -9.81 -21.12 16.16
N GLU A 298 -11.06 -20.91 15.73
CA GLU A 298 -12.20 -21.79 16.05
C GLU A 298 -11.98 -23.25 15.61
N ASN A 299 -11.15 -23.50 14.58
CA ASN A 299 -11.00 -24.80 13.92
C ASN A 299 -9.54 -25.29 13.81
N ILE A 300 -8.66 -24.77 14.65
CA ILE A 300 -7.20 -24.86 14.46
C ILE A 300 -6.66 -26.29 14.31
N LYS A 301 -7.19 -27.25 15.09
CA LYS A 301 -6.77 -28.67 15.03
C LYS A 301 -7.13 -29.33 13.69
N GLU A 302 -8.36 -29.12 13.19
CA GLU A 302 -8.78 -29.71 11.92
C GLU A 302 -8.07 -29.01 10.73
N ILE A 303 -7.86 -27.70 10.83
CA ILE A 303 -7.08 -26.96 9.83
C ILE A 303 -5.63 -27.43 9.78
N HIS A 304 -5.00 -27.67 10.93
CA HIS A 304 -3.66 -28.23 10.99
C HIS A 304 -3.57 -29.60 10.32
N LYS A 305 -4.57 -30.47 10.55
CA LYS A 305 -4.68 -31.77 9.90
C LYS A 305 -4.82 -31.64 8.38
N ILE A 306 -5.73 -30.78 7.90
CA ILE A 306 -5.89 -30.50 6.47
C ILE A 306 -4.58 -29.97 5.87
N ALA A 307 -3.94 -29.01 6.54
CA ALA A 307 -2.68 -28.43 6.09
C ALA A 307 -1.55 -29.47 6.03
N SER A 308 -1.58 -30.49 6.90
CA SER A 308 -0.59 -31.58 6.92
C SER A 308 -0.68 -32.49 5.70
N GLU A 309 -1.85 -32.63 5.09
CA GLU A 309 -2.07 -33.45 3.91
C GLU A 309 -1.68 -32.73 2.59
N ILE A 310 -1.65 -31.40 2.61
CA ILE A 310 -1.40 -30.57 1.41
C ILE A 310 0.09 -30.26 1.25
N LYS A 311 0.74 -30.81 0.21
CA LYS A 311 2.19 -30.65 -0.03
C LYS A 311 2.62 -29.26 -0.53
N ASN A 312 1.68 -28.38 -0.86
CA ASN A 312 1.97 -27.03 -1.35
C ASN A 312 2.87 -26.26 -0.36
N LYS A 313 3.93 -25.63 -0.87
CA LYS A 313 4.93 -24.94 -0.03
C LYS A 313 4.36 -23.78 0.77
N LYS A 314 3.41 -23.02 0.21
CA LYS A 314 2.78 -21.88 0.91
C LYS A 314 1.87 -22.37 2.03
N VAL A 315 1.14 -23.47 1.81
CA VAL A 315 0.31 -24.12 2.84
C VAL A 315 1.17 -24.69 3.96
N GLN A 316 2.24 -25.41 3.64
CA GLN A 316 3.19 -25.91 4.64
C GLN A 316 3.86 -24.79 5.43
N PHE A 317 4.08 -23.65 4.80
CA PHE A 317 4.55 -22.46 5.48
C PHE A 317 3.49 -21.87 6.44
N ALA A 318 2.26 -21.69 5.98
CA ALA A 318 1.15 -21.23 6.81
C ALA A 318 0.90 -22.16 8.01
N LYS A 319 0.99 -23.48 7.79
CA LYS A 319 0.93 -24.49 8.85
C LYS A 319 1.94 -24.21 9.97
N ARG A 320 3.22 -24.03 9.62
CA ARG A 320 4.29 -23.74 10.62
C ARG A 320 4.00 -22.46 11.39
N LYS A 321 3.48 -21.43 10.71
CA LYS A 321 3.09 -20.18 11.38
C LYS A 321 1.98 -20.43 12.40
N LEU A 322 0.96 -21.19 12.03
CA LEU A 322 -0.14 -21.57 12.92
C LEU A 322 0.31 -22.41 14.11
N GLU A 323 1.23 -23.37 13.90
CA GLU A 323 1.83 -24.17 14.98
C GLU A 323 2.53 -23.32 16.04
N ASN A 324 3.14 -22.20 15.65
CA ASN A 324 3.79 -21.29 16.59
C ASN A 324 2.81 -20.35 17.30
N ILE A 325 1.79 -19.86 16.59
CA ILE A 325 0.78 -18.94 17.17
C ILE A 325 -0.13 -19.69 18.15
N TYR A 326 -0.60 -20.87 17.78
CA TYR A 326 -1.59 -21.66 18.52
C TYR A 326 -0.96 -22.91 19.15
N TYR A 327 0.27 -22.78 19.65
CA TYR A 327 1.01 -23.92 20.16
C TYR A 327 0.26 -24.67 21.27
N ASP A 328 -0.31 -23.96 22.24
CA ASP A 328 -0.98 -24.61 23.37
C ASP A 328 -2.16 -25.47 22.94
N ASP A 329 -2.84 -25.08 21.86
CA ASP A 329 -3.95 -25.85 21.27
C ASP A 329 -3.45 -27.01 20.40
N LEU A 330 -2.26 -26.88 19.82
CA LEU A 330 -1.71 -27.82 18.84
C LEU A 330 -0.66 -28.79 19.40
N LYS A 331 -0.14 -28.58 20.61
CA LYS A 331 0.96 -29.38 21.20
C LYS A 331 0.71 -30.89 21.29
N GLU A 332 -0.55 -31.32 21.30
CA GLU A 332 -0.93 -32.73 21.31
C GLU A 332 -0.96 -33.38 19.92
N VAL A 333 -1.05 -32.57 18.86
CA VAL A 333 -1.19 -33.02 17.45
C VAL A 333 0.02 -32.67 16.58
N VAL A 334 0.95 -31.88 17.10
CA VAL A 334 2.17 -31.47 16.41
C VAL A 334 3.30 -32.46 16.73
N ASP A 335 4.03 -32.90 15.71
CA ASP A 335 5.11 -33.89 15.80
C ASP A 335 6.42 -33.36 16.46
N TYR A 336 6.41 -32.19 17.11
CA TYR A 336 7.61 -31.64 17.76
C TYR A 336 7.69 -32.10 19.21
N GLU A 337 8.66 -32.97 19.52
CA GLU A 337 8.97 -33.33 20.90
C GLU A 337 9.71 -32.18 21.59
N ILE A 338 9.06 -31.53 22.54
CA ILE A 338 9.72 -30.60 23.47
C ILE A 338 10.28 -31.41 24.64
N PHE A 339 11.57 -31.22 24.92
CA PHE A 339 12.26 -31.93 25.99
C PHE A 339 12.67 -30.99 27.12
N ASP A 340 12.63 -31.50 28.35
CA ASP A 340 13.07 -30.77 29.54
C ASP A 340 14.60 -30.86 29.76
N SER A 341 15.33 -31.59 28.91
CA SER A 341 16.78 -31.75 29.02
C SER A 341 17.48 -31.67 27.66
N ILE A 342 18.69 -31.11 27.67
CA ILE A 342 19.47 -30.87 26.45
C ILE A 342 20.00 -32.18 25.85
N GLU A 343 20.25 -33.19 26.68
CA GLU A 343 20.70 -34.52 26.26
C GLU A 343 19.70 -35.19 25.31
N LYS A 344 18.39 -35.04 25.57
CA LYS A 344 17.35 -35.61 24.71
C LYS A 344 17.33 -34.93 23.33
N TYR A 345 17.55 -33.62 23.29
CA TYR A 345 17.74 -32.91 22.02
C TYR A 345 19.00 -33.41 21.30
N GLU A 346 20.11 -33.62 22.02
CA GLU A 346 21.32 -34.19 21.45
C GLU A 346 21.10 -35.61 20.91
N GLU A 347 20.28 -36.45 21.52
CA GLU A 347 19.98 -37.79 21.00
C GLU A 347 19.07 -37.78 19.77
N THR A 348 18.12 -36.84 19.74
CA THR A 348 17.02 -36.82 18.75
C THR A 348 17.36 -36.04 17.49
N ILE A 349 18.12 -34.95 17.60
CA ILE A 349 18.49 -34.09 16.47
C ILE A 349 19.33 -34.88 15.47
N LYS A 350 18.80 -35.04 14.25
CA LYS A 350 19.47 -35.68 13.12
C LYS A 350 19.51 -34.73 11.92
N LEU A 351 20.71 -34.36 11.51
CA LEU A 351 20.95 -33.54 10.33
C LEU A 351 21.30 -34.46 9.15
N ASN A 352 20.51 -34.39 8.07
CA ASN A 352 20.86 -35.09 6.84
C ASN A 352 21.98 -34.34 6.09
N LYS A 353 22.61 -35.00 5.11
CA LYS A 353 23.74 -34.42 4.35
C LYS A 353 23.43 -33.07 3.70
N LYS A 354 22.19 -32.85 3.26
CA LYS A 354 21.78 -31.61 2.59
C LYS A 354 21.68 -30.47 3.61
N ASP A 355 21.15 -30.76 4.79
CA ASP A 355 21.02 -29.79 5.87
C ASP A 355 22.36 -29.47 6.50
N GLU A 356 23.21 -30.47 6.72
CA GLU A 356 24.59 -30.29 7.19
C GLU A 356 25.37 -29.32 6.29
N LYS A 357 25.17 -29.41 4.97
CA LYS A 357 25.80 -28.50 4.00
C LYS A 357 25.30 -27.05 4.15
N LYS A 358 24.04 -26.82 4.52
CA LYS A 358 23.50 -25.46 4.68
C LYS A 358 24.11 -24.74 5.89
N VAL A 359 24.45 -25.48 6.94
CA VAL A 359 24.98 -24.95 8.21
C VAL A 359 26.45 -25.33 8.45
N SER A 360 27.17 -25.71 7.38
CA SER A 360 28.57 -26.14 7.46
C SER A 360 29.53 -25.03 7.90
N TYR A 361 29.09 -23.76 7.86
CA TYR A 361 29.85 -22.61 8.34
C TYR A 361 29.95 -22.53 9.86
N ILE A 362 29.21 -23.39 10.58
CA ILE A 362 29.26 -23.55 12.03
C ILE A 362 30.21 -24.72 12.34
N GLU A 363 31.47 -24.39 12.61
CA GLU A 363 32.58 -25.37 12.69
C GLU A 363 32.95 -25.73 14.13
N ASN A 364 32.84 -24.78 15.06
CA ASN A 364 33.16 -24.96 16.48
C ASN A 364 31.96 -24.55 17.35
N CYS A 365 31.83 -25.13 18.55
CA CYS A 365 30.83 -24.76 19.55
C CYS A 365 31.52 -24.54 20.90
N ASN A 366 31.26 -23.40 21.51
CA ASN A 366 31.70 -23.06 22.87
C ASN A 366 30.50 -22.69 23.77
N VAL A 367 29.29 -23.04 23.35
CA VAL A 367 28.06 -22.77 24.10
C VAL A 367 27.94 -23.77 25.23
N LEU A 368 27.73 -23.28 26.44
CA LEU A 368 27.56 -24.11 27.62
C LEU A 368 26.08 -24.46 27.82
N ILE A 369 25.81 -25.59 28.47
CA ILE A 369 24.48 -25.89 28.96
C ILE A 369 24.15 -24.99 30.18
N LYS A 370 22.87 -24.88 30.56
CA LYS A 370 22.39 -23.89 31.54
C LYS A 370 23.14 -23.83 32.88
N ASP A 371 23.59 -24.97 33.38
CA ASP A 371 24.32 -25.08 34.66
C ASP A 371 25.84 -24.85 34.51
N LYS A 372 26.31 -24.55 33.30
CA LYS A 372 27.72 -24.32 32.94
C LYS A 372 28.64 -25.53 33.14
N SER A 373 28.12 -26.74 33.30
CA SER A 373 28.92 -27.94 33.58
C SER A 373 29.68 -28.48 32.36
N ARG A 374 29.17 -28.26 31.14
CA ARG A 374 29.80 -28.71 29.89
C ARG A 374 29.38 -27.89 28.68
N ILE A 375 30.10 -28.08 27.58
CA ILE A 375 29.74 -27.57 26.25
C ILE A 375 28.65 -28.46 25.63
N VAL A 376 27.68 -27.85 24.95
CA VAL A 376 26.62 -28.54 24.20
C VAL A 376 27.14 -29.03 22.85
N ASP A 377 26.64 -30.17 22.37
CA ASP A 377 26.97 -30.69 21.06
C ASP A 377 26.65 -29.66 19.94
N ILE A 378 27.63 -29.44 19.05
CA ILE A 378 27.54 -28.49 17.94
C ILE A 378 26.33 -28.73 17.03
N LYS A 379 25.85 -29.98 16.94
CA LYS A 379 24.66 -30.30 16.14
C LYS A 379 23.41 -29.55 16.61
N VAL A 380 23.32 -29.23 17.91
CA VAL A 380 22.22 -28.42 18.47
C VAL A 380 22.29 -27.00 17.91
N MET A 381 23.48 -26.39 17.88
CA MET A 381 23.65 -25.05 17.28
C MET A 381 23.34 -25.07 15.78
N LYS A 382 23.82 -26.09 15.07
CA LYS A 382 23.49 -26.29 13.64
C LYS A 382 21.99 -26.42 13.39
N TYR A 383 21.29 -27.14 14.26
CA TYR A 383 19.83 -27.29 14.18
C TYR A 383 19.09 -25.97 14.39
N ILE A 384 19.45 -25.20 15.42
CA ILE A 384 18.89 -23.86 15.69
C ILE A 384 19.00 -22.97 14.44
N TYR A 385 20.21 -22.88 13.87
CA TYR A 385 20.46 -22.02 12.71
C TYR A 385 19.77 -22.54 11.44
N LEU A 386 19.68 -23.86 11.27
CA LEU A 386 18.96 -24.47 10.16
C LEU A 386 17.47 -24.11 10.19
N LYS A 387 16.82 -24.19 11.37
CA LYS A 387 15.40 -23.88 11.52
C LYS A 387 15.09 -22.42 11.18
N TYR A 388 15.92 -21.49 11.63
CA TYR A 388 15.78 -20.09 11.23
C TYR A 388 16.09 -19.84 9.75
N LEU A 389 17.01 -20.58 9.14
CA LEU A 389 17.28 -20.51 7.70
C LEU A 389 16.07 -20.98 6.87
N GLU A 390 15.24 -21.88 7.39
CA GLU A 390 14.04 -22.38 6.70
C GLU A 390 12.88 -21.37 6.67
N LEU A 391 12.88 -20.34 7.52
CA LEU A 391 11.80 -19.35 7.60
C LEU A 391 11.77 -18.35 6.45
N LYS A 392 12.79 -18.31 5.58
CA LYS A 392 12.83 -17.56 4.30
C LYS A 392 12.23 -16.14 4.35
N ARG A 393 12.48 -15.38 5.44
CA ARG A 393 12.14 -13.96 5.69
C ARG A 393 10.92 -13.68 6.57
N ASP A 394 10.22 -14.69 7.07
CA ASP A 394 9.23 -14.49 8.13
C ASP A 394 9.88 -14.85 9.47
N ILE A 395 10.60 -13.88 10.04
CA ILE A 395 11.36 -14.09 11.27
C ILE A 395 10.40 -13.93 12.46
N TYR A 396 10.31 -14.96 13.29
CA TYR A 396 9.60 -14.96 14.56
C TYR A 396 10.24 -15.99 15.48
N TYR A 397 10.01 -15.88 16.78
CA TYR A 397 10.51 -16.86 17.73
C TYR A 397 9.87 -18.22 17.46
N LEU A 398 10.71 -19.23 17.22
CA LEU A 398 10.27 -20.61 17.13
C LEU A 398 10.19 -21.21 18.53
N LEU A 399 9.03 -21.72 18.92
CA LEU A 399 8.85 -22.23 20.27
C LEU A 399 9.81 -23.39 20.60
N GLU A 400 9.95 -24.35 19.67
CA GLU A 400 10.91 -25.45 19.77
C GLU A 400 12.35 -24.94 20.01
N ILE A 401 12.72 -23.84 19.36
CA ILE A 401 14.06 -23.27 19.53
C ILE A 401 14.19 -22.52 20.85
N ASN A 402 13.12 -21.85 21.30
CA ASN A 402 13.09 -21.21 22.60
C ASN A 402 13.23 -22.23 23.75
N SER A 403 12.62 -23.42 23.65
CA SER A 403 12.79 -24.46 24.66
C SER A 403 14.24 -24.96 24.71
N ILE A 404 14.88 -25.18 23.55
CA ILE A 404 16.30 -25.54 23.48
C ILE A 404 17.17 -24.45 24.12
N ILE A 405 17.00 -23.18 23.71
CA ILE A 405 17.80 -22.07 24.22
C ILE A 405 17.60 -21.86 25.72
N GLY A 406 16.40 -22.13 26.25
CA GLY A 406 16.10 -22.09 27.69
C GLY A 406 16.89 -23.11 28.53
N LEU A 407 17.49 -24.12 27.89
CA LEU A 407 18.36 -25.15 28.47
C LEU A 407 19.86 -24.87 28.28
N LEU A 408 20.21 -23.74 27.65
CA LEU A 408 21.57 -23.29 27.44
C LEU A 408 21.94 -22.16 28.39
N ASP A 409 23.23 -21.96 28.61
CA ASP A 409 23.72 -20.75 29.25
C ASP A 409 23.62 -19.56 28.29
N ARG A 410 22.91 -18.52 28.74
CA ARG A 410 22.56 -17.36 27.91
C ARG A 410 23.80 -16.59 27.43
N GLU A 411 24.79 -16.39 28.29
CA GLU A 411 25.96 -15.57 28.00
C GLU A 411 26.84 -16.22 26.93
N SER A 412 27.13 -17.52 27.08
CA SER A 412 27.90 -18.29 26.11
C SER A 412 27.16 -18.41 24.77
N PHE A 413 25.83 -18.61 24.77
CA PHE A 413 25.02 -18.63 23.55
C PHE A 413 25.05 -17.30 22.80
N LEU A 414 24.87 -16.17 23.49
CA LEU A 414 24.89 -14.85 22.84
C LEU A 414 26.28 -14.50 22.29
N THR A 415 27.33 -14.83 23.03
CA THR A 415 28.72 -14.65 22.56
C THR A 415 28.97 -15.47 21.30
N PHE A 416 28.52 -16.73 21.29
CA PHE A 416 28.59 -17.58 20.11
C PHE A 416 27.82 -16.99 18.93
N ALA A 417 26.56 -16.57 19.13
CA ALA A 417 25.74 -16.00 18.07
C ALA A 417 26.35 -14.73 17.47
N LYS A 418 26.88 -13.84 18.33
CA LYS A 418 27.62 -12.63 17.95
C LYS A 418 28.83 -12.97 17.07
N ASN A 419 29.66 -13.92 17.50
CA ASN A 419 30.87 -14.31 16.77
C ASN A 419 30.54 -14.92 15.40
N ILE A 420 29.55 -15.81 15.33
CA ILE A 420 29.11 -16.39 14.05
C ILE A 420 28.59 -15.29 13.09
N TYR A 421 27.87 -14.28 13.60
CA TYR A 421 27.47 -13.14 12.78
C TYR A 421 28.67 -12.32 12.29
N ILE A 422 29.58 -11.95 13.18
CA ILE A 422 30.77 -11.13 12.87
C ILE A 422 31.70 -11.83 11.88
N GLU A 423 31.89 -13.15 11.99
CA GLU A 423 32.80 -13.90 11.14
C GLU A 423 32.20 -14.25 9.78
N LYS A 424 30.93 -14.66 9.75
CA LYS A 424 30.34 -15.32 8.57
C LYS A 424 29.40 -14.41 7.77
N HIS A 425 28.83 -13.38 8.40
CA HIS A 425 27.86 -12.45 7.78
C HIS A 425 26.75 -13.15 6.99
N LYS A 426 26.16 -14.20 7.55
CA LYS A 426 25.05 -14.93 6.94
C LYS A 426 23.73 -14.38 7.45
N GLU A 427 22.70 -14.46 6.62
CA GLU A 427 21.33 -14.05 6.97
C GLU A 427 20.85 -14.73 8.27
N ALA A 428 20.90 -16.06 8.33
CA ALA A 428 20.49 -16.81 9.52
C ALA A 428 21.27 -16.43 10.80
N SER A 429 22.54 -16.02 10.69
CA SER A 429 23.30 -15.59 11.87
C SER A 429 22.90 -14.20 12.35
N ALA A 430 22.55 -13.29 11.44
CA ALA A 430 21.94 -12.01 11.79
C ALA A 430 20.57 -12.21 12.45
N VAL A 431 19.75 -13.13 11.93
CA VAL A 431 18.44 -13.48 12.49
C VAL A 431 18.55 -14.01 13.92
N VAL A 432 19.36 -15.06 14.14
CA VAL A 432 19.52 -15.65 15.47
C VAL A 432 20.07 -14.62 16.45
N TYR A 433 21.11 -13.87 16.06
CA TYR A 433 21.72 -12.90 16.97
C TYR A 433 20.76 -11.75 17.30
N SER A 434 19.99 -11.24 16.32
CA SER A 434 19.03 -10.16 16.55
C SER A 434 17.86 -10.59 17.44
N LEU A 435 17.29 -11.78 17.24
CA LEU A 435 16.19 -12.29 18.06
C LEU A 435 16.58 -12.41 19.54
N TYR A 436 17.77 -12.92 19.85
CA TYR A 436 18.13 -13.23 21.24
C TYR A 436 19.04 -12.19 21.91
N GLY A 437 19.79 -11.40 21.12
CA GLY A 437 20.80 -10.46 21.61
C GLY A 437 20.31 -9.04 21.91
N GLY A 438 19.04 -8.73 21.63
CA GLY A 438 18.43 -7.43 21.91
C GLY A 438 19.14 -6.25 21.22
N ASP A 439 19.14 -5.08 21.87
CA ASP A 439 19.64 -3.84 21.27
C ASP A 439 21.13 -3.86 20.92
N GLU A 440 21.95 -4.63 21.64
CA GLU A 440 23.38 -4.79 21.31
C GLU A 440 23.56 -5.50 19.97
N ALA A 441 22.75 -6.54 19.72
CA ALA A 441 22.76 -7.22 18.43
C ALA A 441 22.31 -6.28 17.30
N LEU A 442 21.25 -5.50 17.53
CA LEU A 442 20.78 -4.51 16.56
C LEU A 442 21.86 -3.45 16.24
N LYS A 443 22.57 -2.95 17.26
CA LYS A 443 23.71 -2.01 17.09
C LYS A 443 24.80 -2.60 16.21
N GLU A 444 25.22 -3.84 16.47
CA GLU A 444 26.27 -4.48 15.68
C GLU A 444 25.83 -4.79 14.26
N ILE A 445 24.60 -5.28 14.07
CA ILE A 445 24.06 -5.60 12.75
C ILE A 445 23.88 -4.33 11.91
N TYR A 446 23.38 -3.25 12.51
CA TYR A 446 23.16 -1.96 11.84
C TYR A 446 24.43 -1.39 11.21
N LYS A 447 25.61 -1.59 11.82
CA LYS A 447 26.89 -1.13 11.26
C LYS A 447 27.15 -1.62 9.85
N LYS A 448 26.64 -2.80 9.47
CA LYS A 448 26.80 -3.39 8.13
C LYS A 448 25.53 -3.41 7.31
N GLU A 449 24.37 -3.61 7.93
CA GLU A 449 23.10 -3.91 7.24
C GLU A 449 22.10 -2.74 7.20
N LYS A 450 22.47 -1.52 7.66
CA LYS A 450 21.53 -0.38 7.78
C LYS A 450 20.65 -0.06 6.57
N ASP A 451 21.10 -0.36 5.35
CA ASP A 451 20.39 -0.08 4.09
C ASP A 451 20.01 -1.37 3.34
N SER A 452 19.63 -2.43 4.06
CA SER A 452 19.23 -3.73 3.49
C SER A 452 17.80 -4.14 3.87
N ASN A 453 17.14 -4.85 2.95
CA ASN A 453 15.82 -5.46 3.22
C ASN A 453 15.89 -6.48 4.37
N LEU A 454 17.04 -7.16 4.54
CA LEU A 454 17.27 -8.06 5.67
C LEU A 454 17.12 -7.33 7.01
N PHE A 455 17.66 -6.13 7.13
CA PHE A 455 17.57 -5.38 8.38
C PHE A 455 16.14 -4.91 8.67
N LEU A 456 15.35 -4.54 7.65
CA LEU A 456 13.91 -4.27 7.84
C LEU A 456 13.14 -5.50 8.33
N ILE A 457 13.47 -6.68 7.81
CA ILE A 457 12.85 -7.94 8.27
C ILE A 457 13.27 -8.24 9.72
N ILE A 458 14.51 -7.97 10.09
CA ILE A 458 14.95 -8.10 11.49
C ILE A 458 14.15 -7.14 12.39
N LEU A 459 14.08 -5.86 12.01
CA LEU A 459 13.32 -4.85 12.75
C LEU A 459 11.83 -5.20 12.85
N SER A 460 11.25 -5.83 11.82
CA SER A 460 9.85 -6.28 11.84
C SER A 460 9.59 -7.45 12.79
N SER A 461 10.64 -8.06 13.34
CA SER A 461 10.55 -9.29 14.14
C SER A 461 10.95 -9.06 15.59
N VAL A 462 11.77 -8.04 15.83
CA VAL A 462 12.21 -7.59 17.17
C VAL A 462 11.49 -6.31 17.63
N LYS A 463 10.32 -6.01 17.04
CA LYS A 463 9.54 -4.74 17.13
C LYS A 463 9.23 -4.19 18.53
N THR A 464 9.68 -4.83 19.59
CA THR A 464 9.30 -4.56 20.98
C THR A 464 10.23 -3.59 21.70
N THR A 465 11.32 -3.13 21.09
CA THR A 465 12.26 -2.18 21.74
C THR A 465 12.20 -0.78 21.15
N GLU A 466 12.29 0.24 22.02
CA GLU A 466 12.41 1.66 21.64
C GLU A 466 13.53 1.89 20.62
N TYR A 467 14.65 1.18 20.79
CA TYR A 467 15.79 1.24 19.90
C TYR A 467 15.50 0.69 18.49
N SER A 468 14.74 -0.41 18.38
CA SER A 468 14.35 -0.98 17.08
C SER A 468 13.47 0.00 16.27
N ILE A 469 12.51 0.66 16.92
CA ILE A 469 11.64 1.66 16.31
C ILE A 469 12.44 2.89 15.88
N LYS A 470 13.39 3.34 16.72
CA LYS A 470 14.30 4.43 16.39
C LYS A 470 15.14 4.12 15.14
N LEU A 471 15.68 2.90 15.02
CA LEU A 471 16.42 2.48 13.83
C LEU A 471 15.52 2.41 12.59
N LEU A 472 14.27 1.97 12.73
CA LEU A 472 13.31 1.96 11.63
C LEU A 472 13.03 3.37 11.08
N TYR A 473 12.87 4.34 11.97
CA TYR A 473 12.73 5.75 11.60
C TYR A 473 13.98 6.35 10.97
N ASP A 474 15.16 5.96 11.46
CA ASP A 474 16.42 6.34 10.84
C ASP A 474 16.51 5.85 9.39
N ILE A 475 16.06 4.62 9.11
CA ILE A 475 16.01 4.09 7.74
C ILE A 475 15.01 4.89 6.90
N TYR A 476 13.77 5.04 7.38
CA TYR A 476 12.73 5.81 6.69
C TYR A 476 13.18 7.25 6.36
N SER A 477 13.82 7.93 7.29
CA SER A 477 14.21 9.34 7.12
C SER A 477 15.51 9.54 6.33
N LYS A 478 16.47 8.62 6.43
CA LYS A 478 17.85 8.85 5.91
C LYS A 478 18.18 8.05 4.66
N THR A 479 17.50 6.93 4.41
CA THR A 479 17.86 6.08 3.27
C THR A 479 17.61 6.80 1.95
N LYS A 480 18.51 6.61 0.98
CA LYS A 480 18.34 7.12 -0.39
C LYS A 480 17.58 6.15 -1.30
N LYS A 481 17.36 4.91 -0.85
CA LYS A 481 16.66 3.88 -1.62
C LYS A 481 15.15 4.05 -1.43
N SER A 482 14.43 4.41 -2.48
CA SER A 482 12.98 4.65 -2.44
C SER A 482 12.20 3.44 -1.94
N GLU A 483 12.49 2.24 -2.48
CA GLU A 483 11.84 0.99 -2.08
C GLU A 483 12.03 0.68 -0.59
N LEU A 484 13.26 0.84 -0.08
CA LEU A 484 13.55 0.61 1.34
C LEU A 484 12.83 1.61 2.24
N ARG A 485 12.74 2.87 1.80
CA ARG A 485 12.01 3.93 2.50
C ARG A 485 10.52 3.59 2.59
N GLU A 486 9.93 3.15 1.48
CA GLU A 486 8.53 2.75 1.41
C GLU A 486 8.24 1.54 2.30
N ASN A 487 9.09 0.51 2.25
CA ASN A 487 8.96 -0.66 3.13
C ASN A 487 9.09 -0.28 4.62
N ALA A 488 10.00 0.63 4.96
CA ALA A 488 10.13 1.15 6.32
C ALA A 488 8.88 1.92 6.77
N PHE A 489 8.32 2.77 5.88
CA PHE A 489 7.07 3.50 6.14
C PHE A 489 5.88 2.56 6.35
N ASN A 490 5.74 1.54 5.51
CA ASN A 490 4.69 0.53 5.65
C ASN A 490 4.79 -0.21 6.99
N LEU A 491 6.02 -0.52 7.44
CA LEU A 491 6.25 -1.13 8.73
C LEU A 491 5.91 -0.20 9.90
N ILE A 492 6.27 1.09 9.81
CA ILE A 492 5.90 2.12 10.78
C ILE A 492 4.38 2.23 10.89
N ASN A 493 3.66 2.27 9.75
CA ASN A 493 2.20 2.32 9.74
C ASN A 493 1.57 1.09 10.40
N LYS A 494 2.15 -0.08 10.18
CA LYS A 494 1.70 -1.32 10.82
C LYS A 494 1.88 -1.25 12.35
N ILE A 495 3.06 -0.82 12.82
CA ILE A 495 3.36 -0.67 14.26
C ILE A 495 2.43 0.39 14.89
N SER A 496 2.24 1.52 14.22
CA SER A 496 1.34 2.60 14.64
C SER A 496 -0.09 2.09 14.88
N LYS A 497 -0.62 1.28 13.96
CA LYS A 497 -1.94 0.63 14.11
C LYS A 497 -1.97 -0.39 15.25
N GLU A 498 -0.92 -1.17 15.43
CA GLU A 498 -0.83 -2.19 16.50
C GLU A 498 -0.84 -1.54 17.90
N ILE A 499 -0.17 -0.39 18.08
CA ILE A 499 -0.09 0.29 19.38
C ILE A 499 -1.15 1.39 19.59
N GLY A 500 -1.97 1.68 18.57
CA GLY A 500 -3.03 2.68 18.65
C GLY A 500 -2.55 4.13 18.74
N LEU A 501 -1.34 4.44 18.27
CA LEU A 501 -0.81 5.81 18.17
C LEU A 501 -0.77 6.23 16.71
N ASP A 502 -1.09 7.49 16.40
CA ASP A 502 -0.88 8.01 15.05
C ASP A 502 0.63 8.16 14.74
N ILE A 503 0.95 8.28 13.45
CA ILE A 503 2.34 8.28 12.97
C ILE A 503 3.11 9.51 13.48
N ASP A 504 2.43 10.66 13.59
CA ASP A 504 3.07 11.89 14.06
C ASP A 504 3.43 11.75 15.55
N ASP A 505 2.51 11.21 16.37
CA ASP A 505 2.71 10.88 17.79
C ASP A 505 3.80 9.82 17.99
N LEU A 506 3.82 8.75 17.18
CA LEU A 506 4.86 7.74 17.18
C LEU A 506 6.24 8.39 16.95
N GLU A 507 6.33 9.30 15.98
CA GLU A 507 7.59 9.99 15.71
C GLU A 507 7.97 11.02 16.78
N LEU A 508 7.02 11.62 17.49
CA LEU A 508 7.32 12.48 18.65
C LEU A 508 7.94 11.64 19.77
N LYS A 509 7.29 10.52 20.11
CA LYS A 509 7.70 9.58 21.15
C LYS A 509 9.09 9.00 20.92
N PHE A 510 9.36 8.50 19.71
CA PHE A 510 10.62 7.84 19.39
C PHE A 510 11.65 8.76 18.71
N SER A 511 11.49 10.08 18.85
CA SER A 511 12.44 11.05 18.32
C SER A 511 13.84 10.87 18.95
N SER A 512 14.89 11.00 18.13
CA SER A 512 16.27 10.78 18.61
C SER A 512 16.71 11.87 19.58
N ASN A 513 17.01 11.48 20.83
CA ASN A 513 17.66 12.34 21.83
C ASN A 513 19.18 12.54 21.66
N PHE A 514 19.80 11.97 20.62
CA PHE A 514 21.27 11.95 20.39
C PHE A 514 22.14 11.52 21.58
N GLY A 515 21.58 10.84 22.59
CA GLY A 515 22.26 10.46 23.82
C GLY A 515 22.40 11.57 24.85
N PHE A 516 21.64 12.67 24.73
CA PHE A 516 21.48 13.66 25.79
C PHE A 516 20.51 13.14 26.86
N ASP A 517 20.88 13.33 28.12
CA ASP A 517 20.00 13.11 29.27
C ASP A 517 18.93 14.22 29.38
N SER A 518 18.00 14.08 30.32
CA SER A 518 16.89 15.03 30.53
C SER A 518 17.36 16.46 30.86
N ARG A 519 18.60 16.66 31.29
CA ARG A 519 19.19 18.00 31.54
C ARG A 519 19.81 18.60 30.28
N GLY A 520 19.81 17.86 29.16
CA GLY A 520 20.46 18.26 27.92
C GLY A 520 21.97 18.03 27.96
N GLU A 521 22.47 17.11 28.79
CA GLU A 521 23.89 16.78 28.89
C GLU A 521 24.21 15.43 28.24
N LYS A 522 25.31 15.38 27.48
CA LYS A 522 25.87 14.13 26.94
C LYS A 522 27.34 14.00 27.33
N ILE A 523 27.65 13.00 28.14
CA ILE A 523 29.03 12.72 28.57
C ILE A 523 29.81 12.17 27.38
N ILE A 524 30.97 12.78 27.10
CA ILE A 524 31.91 12.30 26.09
C ILE A 524 33.03 11.50 26.76
N ASN A 525 33.65 12.09 27.79
CA ASN A 525 34.64 11.45 28.67
C ASN A 525 34.79 12.26 29.97
N ASP A 526 35.73 11.88 30.84
CA ASP A 526 35.98 12.53 32.13
C ASP A 526 36.27 14.04 32.04
N ASN A 527 36.73 14.54 30.89
CA ASN A 527 37.11 15.94 30.72
C ASN A 527 36.07 16.77 29.95
N TYR A 528 35.22 16.14 29.14
CA TYR A 528 34.32 16.84 28.22
C TYR A 528 32.91 16.27 28.21
N LYS A 529 31.93 17.17 28.14
CA LYS A 529 30.52 16.86 27.87
C LYS A 529 29.96 17.80 26.79
N LEU A 530 28.86 17.39 26.15
CA LEU A 530 28.06 18.27 25.29
C LEU A 530 26.90 18.83 26.10
N ILE A 531 26.57 20.09 25.85
CA ILE A 531 25.41 20.78 26.42
C ILE A 531 24.49 21.20 25.27
N LEU A 532 23.22 20.80 25.37
CA LEU A 532 22.13 21.26 24.52
C LEU A 532 21.49 22.52 25.15
N ASN A 533 21.77 23.67 24.54
CA ASN A 533 21.29 24.96 25.02
C ASN A 533 19.80 25.17 24.70
N ALA A 534 19.18 26.17 25.35
CA ALA A 534 17.76 26.52 25.14
C ALA A 534 17.43 26.89 23.69
N ASN A 535 18.38 27.48 22.96
CA ASN A 535 18.25 27.78 21.52
C ASN A 535 18.60 26.60 20.60
N TYR A 536 18.68 25.38 21.13
CA TYR A 536 19.05 24.14 20.44
C TYR A 536 20.48 24.10 19.88
N SER A 537 21.33 25.07 20.21
CA SER A 537 22.76 24.99 19.91
C SER A 537 23.44 23.96 20.81
N VAL A 538 24.41 23.23 20.26
CA VAL A 538 25.21 22.27 21.03
C VAL A 538 26.63 22.78 21.20
N ASN A 539 27.04 22.94 22.46
CA ASN A 539 28.37 23.39 22.84
C ASN A 539 29.15 22.26 23.53
N VAL A 540 30.48 22.30 23.40
CA VAL A 540 31.37 21.41 24.15
C VAL A 540 31.73 22.11 25.44
N PHE A 541 31.57 21.43 26.57
CA PHE A 541 31.90 21.95 27.89
C PHE A 541 33.13 21.23 28.45
N ASP A 542 34.11 22.01 28.88
CA ASP A 542 35.28 21.54 29.61
C ASP A 542 34.91 21.42 31.09
N VAL A 543 34.79 20.18 31.57
CA VAL A 543 34.37 19.87 32.94
C VAL A 543 35.42 20.35 33.95
N LYS A 544 36.71 20.24 33.60
CA LYS A 544 37.81 20.58 34.51
C LYS A 544 37.96 22.09 34.70
N ASN A 545 37.78 22.86 33.63
CA ASN A 545 37.92 24.31 33.65
C ASN A 545 36.58 25.05 33.82
N ASN A 546 35.48 24.31 33.99
CA ASN A 546 34.12 24.82 34.16
C ASN A 546 33.74 25.87 33.11
N LYS A 547 34.00 25.56 31.82
CA LYS A 547 33.86 26.54 30.73
C LYS A 547 33.39 25.92 29.42
N GLU A 548 32.53 26.65 28.71
CA GLU A 548 32.15 26.34 27.33
C GLU A 548 33.26 26.66 26.32
N LEU A 549 33.46 25.73 25.38
CA LEU A 549 34.46 25.83 24.33
C LEU A 549 33.83 26.26 23.01
N LYS A 550 34.43 27.27 22.37
CA LYS A 550 34.01 27.76 21.05
C LYS A 550 34.31 26.77 19.91
N THR A 551 35.28 25.88 20.10
CA THR A 551 35.73 24.91 19.09
C THR A 551 35.91 23.54 19.71
N THR A 552 35.64 22.49 18.93
CA THR A 552 35.87 21.11 19.35
C THR A 552 37.35 20.88 19.71
N PRO A 553 37.66 20.29 20.87
CA PRO A 553 39.05 20.02 21.28
C PRO A 553 39.82 19.17 20.27
N LYS A 554 41.07 19.56 19.96
CA LYS A 554 41.91 18.84 19.00
C LYS A 554 42.30 17.43 19.46
N ASN A 555 42.34 17.19 20.76
CA ASN A 555 42.77 15.94 21.39
C ASN A 555 41.68 14.84 21.44
N LEU A 556 40.46 15.11 20.97
CA LEU A 556 39.42 14.08 20.87
C LEU A 556 39.70 13.10 19.70
N GLU A 557 39.25 11.86 19.85
CA GLU A 557 39.25 10.86 18.78
C GLU A 557 38.44 11.35 17.56
N GLU A 558 38.85 10.92 16.37
CA GLU A 558 38.21 11.37 15.13
C GLU A 558 36.75 10.91 15.01
N SER A 559 36.45 9.70 15.52
CA SER A 559 35.09 9.17 15.64
C SER A 559 34.17 10.11 16.43
N ILE A 560 34.64 10.60 17.59
CA ILE A 560 33.91 11.51 18.47
C ILE A 560 33.74 12.88 17.81
N LYS A 561 34.77 13.38 17.12
CA LYS A 561 34.68 14.67 16.40
C LYS A 561 33.61 14.63 15.32
N GLU A 562 33.57 13.56 14.53
CA GLU A 562 32.55 13.38 13.50
C GLU A 562 31.15 13.18 14.12
N GLU A 563 31.03 12.51 15.26
CA GLU A 563 29.75 12.44 16.01
C GLU A 563 29.28 13.83 16.46
N ILE A 564 30.15 14.66 17.05
CA ILE A 564 29.80 16.03 17.48
C ILE A 564 29.33 16.87 16.29
N LYS A 565 30.05 16.79 15.17
CA LYS A 565 29.71 17.51 13.94
C LYS A 565 28.37 17.04 13.36
N TYR A 566 28.11 15.73 13.41
CA TYR A 566 26.83 15.15 13.01
C TYR A 566 25.69 15.67 13.90
N ILE A 567 25.83 15.59 15.23
CA ILE A 567 24.80 16.06 16.18
C ILE A 567 24.47 17.54 15.94
N LYS A 568 25.50 18.40 15.83
CA LYS A 568 25.30 19.84 15.56
C LYS A 568 24.57 20.12 14.25
N LYS A 569 24.76 19.27 13.23
CA LYS A 569 24.10 19.41 11.93
C LYS A 569 22.65 18.93 11.94
N GLU A 570 22.36 17.84 12.66
CA GLU A 570 21.07 17.17 12.58
C GLU A 570 20.02 17.75 13.51
N ILE A 571 20.41 18.29 14.68
CA ILE A 571 19.45 18.87 15.63
C ILE A 571 18.54 19.91 14.95
N PRO A 572 19.03 20.92 14.22
CA PRO A 572 18.16 21.89 13.55
C PRO A 572 17.12 21.26 12.61
N ASN A 573 17.50 20.19 11.90
CA ASN A 573 16.59 19.48 10.99
C ASN A 573 15.49 18.74 11.78
N ILE A 574 15.86 18.10 12.88
CA ILE A 574 14.91 17.40 13.76
C ILE A 574 13.96 18.41 14.41
N ILE A 575 14.46 19.54 14.92
CA ILE A 575 13.61 20.59 15.50
C ILE A 575 12.58 21.07 14.49
N LYS A 576 12.99 21.38 13.25
CA LYS A 576 12.07 21.77 12.18
C LYS A 576 10.98 20.73 11.93
N LYS A 577 11.35 19.43 11.90
CA LYS A 577 10.39 18.33 11.68
C LYS A 577 9.42 18.18 12.86
N LEU A 578 9.91 18.29 14.10
CA LEU A 578 9.08 18.17 15.31
C LEU A 578 8.16 19.37 15.48
N SER A 579 8.65 20.60 15.26
CA SER A 579 7.82 21.81 15.23
C SER A 579 6.63 21.67 14.30
N LEU A 580 6.84 21.15 13.08
CA LEU A 580 5.76 20.96 12.11
C LEU A 580 4.64 20.04 12.64
N LYS A 581 4.99 18.96 13.35
CA LYS A 581 3.99 18.05 13.92
C LYS A 581 3.27 18.66 15.11
N LEU A 582 3.96 19.41 15.94
CA LEU A 582 3.34 20.15 17.03
C LEU A 582 2.40 21.21 16.48
N THR A 583 2.72 21.86 15.36
CA THR A 583 1.78 22.74 14.64
C THR A 583 0.53 21.96 14.21
N LYS A 584 0.66 20.75 13.68
CA LYS A 584 -0.52 19.91 13.37
C LYS A 584 -1.31 19.51 14.62
N SER A 585 -0.63 19.20 15.72
CA SER A 585 -1.27 18.84 17.00
C SER A 585 -2.03 20.04 17.58
N LEU A 586 -1.46 21.25 17.45
CA LEU A 586 -2.09 22.51 17.81
C LEU A 586 -3.36 22.76 16.98
N MET A 587 -3.33 22.50 15.67
CA MET A 587 -4.46 22.70 14.76
C MET A 587 -5.70 21.87 15.10
N HIS A 588 -5.53 20.65 15.64
CA HIS A 588 -6.62 19.66 15.78
C HIS A 588 -6.99 19.34 17.24
N GLU A 589 -6.58 20.17 18.21
CA GLU A 589 -6.79 19.93 19.66
C GLU A 589 -6.36 18.51 20.08
N LYS A 590 -5.15 18.11 19.71
CA LYS A 590 -4.66 16.80 20.12
C LYS A 590 -4.45 16.78 21.65
N LYS A 591 -5.23 15.94 22.34
CA LYS A 591 -5.12 15.67 23.78
C LYS A 591 -4.27 14.43 24.03
N TYR A 592 -3.36 14.55 24.98
CA TYR A 592 -2.48 13.49 25.48
C TYR A 592 -2.84 13.18 26.92
N ASN A 593 -2.84 11.91 27.31
CA ASN A 593 -2.86 11.58 28.74
C ASN A 593 -1.52 12.00 29.39
N TYR A 594 -1.53 12.22 30.71
CA TYR A 594 -0.33 12.68 31.41
C TYR A 594 0.87 11.73 31.25
N SER A 595 0.64 10.42 31.24
CA SER A 595 1.73 9.43 31.05
C SER A 595 2.46 9.63 29.72
N PHE A 596 1.73 9.82 28.62
CA PHE A 596 2.31 10.11 27.32
C PHE A 596 2.99 11.48 27.32
N PHE A 597 2.34 12.49 27.92
CA PHE A 597 2.91 13.82 28.01
C PHE A 597 4.27 13.81 28.72
N LYS A 598 4.35 13.11 29.86
CA LYS A 598 5.58 12.97 30.64
C LYS A 598 6.67 12.25 29.84
N GLU A 599 6.36 11.09 29.29
CA GLU A 599 7.32 10.30 28.51
C GLU A 599 7.88 11.09 27.32
N VAL A 600 6.99 11.73 26.56
CA VAL A 600 7.36 12.38 25.30
C VAL A 600 7.87 13.79 25.49
N PHE A 601 7.25 14.59 26.34
CA PHE A 601 7.54 16.02 26.46
C PHE A 601 8.39 16.38 27.67
N ILE A 602 8.58 15.48 28.64
CA ILE A 602 9.41 15.75 29.83
C ILE A 602 10.66 14.89 29.81
N ASP A 603 10.53 13.57 29.65
CA ASP A 603 11.66 12.65 29.76
C ASP A 603 12.57 12.65 28.52
N ASN A 604 12.03 12.96 27.34
CA ASN A 604 12.81 13.12 26.11
C ASN A 604 13.50 14.49 26.09
N SER A 605 14.83 14.50 26.08
CA SER A 605 15.65 15.71 26.22
C SER A 605 15.47 16.77 25.14
N ILE A 606 15.12 16.39 23.90
CA ILE A 606 14.82 17.36 22.85
C ILE A 606 13.43 17.95 23.04
N MET A 607 12.43 17.08 23.22
CA MET A 607 11.04 17.48 23.41
C MET A 607 10.82 18.26 24.70
N ASN A 608 11.64 18.02 25.73
CA ASN A 608 11.69 18.78 26.98
C ASN A 608 11.83 20.29 26.73
N LYS A 609 12.68 20.68 25.76
CA LYS A 609 12.86 22.09 25.39
C LYS A 609 11.65 22.68 24.67
N PHE A 610 10.90 21.86 23.93
CA PHE A 610 9.59 22.28 23.41
C PHE A 610 8.63 22.49 24.59
N SER A 611 8.54 21.53 25.50
CA SER A 611 7.66 21.60 26.66
C SER A 611 7.88 22.85 27.51
N SER A 612 9.15 23.23 27.73
CA SER A 612 9.48 24.41 28.53
C SER A 612 9.19 25.76 27.87
N SER A 613 9.11 25.80 26.53
CA SER A 613 8.90 27.04 25.74
C SER A 613 7.49 27.18 25.18
N LEU A 614 6.66 26.14 25.32
CA LEU A 614 5.28 26.11 24.84
C LEU A 614 4.31 26.18 26.02
N ILE A 615 3.09 26.63 25.71
CA ILE A 615 1.99 26.72 26.67
C ILE A 615 1.03 25.56 26.42
N TRP A 616 0.56 24.97 27.52
CA TRP A 616 -0.25 23.77 27.53
C TRP A 616 -1.58 24.02 28.23
N ASN A 617 -2.65 23.38 27.76
CA ASN A 617 -3.92 23.30 28.48
C ASN A 617 -3.90 22.03 29.33
N LEU A 618 -4.36 22.14 30.57
CA LEU A 618 -4.61 21.02 31.47
C LEU A 618 -6.12 20.77 31.55
N TYR A 619 -6.51 19.50 31.47
CA TYR A 619 -7.87 19.03 31.64
C TYR A 619 -7.92 17.93 32.71
N ASP A 620 -9.06 17.83 33.39
CA ASP A 620 -9.33 16.71 34.29
C ASP A 620 -9.68 15.42 33.51
N LYS A 621 -9.92 14.34 34.25
CA LYS A 621 -10.32 13.02 33.72
C LYS A 621 -11.62 13.05 32.89
N ASP A 622 -12.46 14.06 33.11
CA ASP A 622 -13.75 14.25 32.43
C ASP A 622 -13.60 15.21 31.23
N ASN A 623 -12.36 15.54 30.85
CA ASN A 623 -11.98 16.46 29.78
C ASN A 623 -12.43 17.92 29.99
N LEU A 624 -12.69 18.33 31.25
CA LEU A 624 -12.99 19.71 31.57
C LEU A 624 -11.69 20.51 31.71
N PHE A 625 -11.64 21.67 31.06
CA PHE A 625 -10.49 22.57 31.13
C PHE A 625 -10.30 23.10 32.55
N LEU A 626 -9.07 23.00 33.06
CA LEU A 626 -8.69 23.44 34.40
C LEU A 626 -7.90 24.75 34.36
N THR A 627 -6.77 24.75 33.65
CA THR A 627 -5.88 25.91 33.54
C THR A 627 -4.94 25.77 32.35
N THR A 628 -4.34 26.86 31.92
CA THR A 628 -3.09 26.83 31.14
C THR A 628 -1.88 26.67 32.05
N PHE A 629 -0.83 26.01 31.59
CA PHE A 629 0.43 25.88 32.32
C PHE A 629 1.66 25.82 31.39
N ARG A 630 2.85 25.98 31.98
CA ARG A 630 4.16 25.79 31.35
C ARG A 630 5.03 24.89 32.23
N TYR A 631 5.87 24.08 31.61
CA TYR A 631 6.89 23.29 32.31
C TYR A 631 8.14 24.13 32.60
N ALA A 632 8.59 24.18 33.84
CA ALA A 632 9.71 25.06 34.24
C ALA A 632 11.10 24.51 33.86
N GLY A 633 11.23 23.22 33.55
CA GLY A 633 12.51 22.57 33.23
C GLY A 633 13.06 21.66 34.33
N ASP A 634 12.56 21.79 35.56
CA ASP A 634 13.08 21.14 36.77
C ASP A 634 12.11 20.10 37.39
N GLY A 635 10.99 19.82 36.72
CA GLY A 635 9.93 18.95 37.22
C GLY A 635 8.68 19.72 37.65
N SER A 636 8.77 21.04 37.85
CA SER A 636 7.63 21.87 38.26
C SER A 636 6.84 22.45 37.08
N TYR A 637 5.59 22.80 37.36
CA TYR A 637 4.66 23.41 36.42
C TYR A 637 4.08 24.68 37.05
N SER A 638 3.98 25.76 36.29
CA SER A 638 3.30 26.98 36.74
C SER A 638 2.26 27.46 35.75
N ASN A 639 1.25 28.19 36.23
CA ASN A 639 0.24 28.85 35.41
C ASN A 639 0.72 30.26 34.96
N CYS A 640 -0.18 31.04 34.35
CA CYS A 640 0.13 32.39 33.86
C CYS A 640 0.39 33.42 34.97
N ASP A 641 0.08 33.09 36.22
CA ASP A 641 0.27 33.93 37.40
C ASP A 641 1.47 33.47 38.25
N ASP A 642 2.33 32.59 37.70
CA ASP A 642 3.46 31.94 38.38
C ASP A 642 3.07 31.06 39.59
N GLU A 643 1.80 30.65 39.68
CA GLU A 643 1.34 29.72 40.72
C GLU A 643 1.62 28.27 40.31
N GLU A 644 2.02 27.43 41.26
CA GLU A 644 2.32 26.02 41.04
C GLU A 644 1.07 25.23 40.61
N VAL A 645 1.21 24.39 39.59
CA VAL A 645 0.14 23.56 39.03
C VAL A 645 0.43 22.08 39.30
N GLU A 646 -0.48 21.41 40.02
CA GLU A 646 -0.45 19.97 40.20
C GLU A 646 -1.15 19.26 39.04
N ILE A 647 -0.54 18.18 38.53
CA ILE A 647 -1.09 17.37 37.43
C ILE A 647 -1.30 15.94 37.91
N ASN A 648 -2.54 15.45 37.78
CA ASN A 648 -2.88 14.08 38.16
C ASN A 648 -2.57 13.08 37.05
N ASP A 649 -2.39 11.81 37.41
CA ASP A 649 -2.07 10.74 36.44
C ASP A 649 -3.18 10.49 35.41
N ASP A 650 -4.43 10.82 35.74
CA ASP A 650 -5.62 10.71 34.88
C ASP A 650 -5.97 12.01 34.13
N SER A 651 -5.14 13.05 34.25
CA SER A 651 -5.30 14.30 33.52
C SER A 651 -5.00 14.16 32.02
N PHE A 652 -5.62 15.04 31.23
CA PHE A 652 -5.30 15.22 29.82
C PHE A 652 -4.63 16.57 29.58
N ILE A 653 -3.77 16.64 28.57
CA ILE A 653 -2.96 17.80 28.24
C ILE A 653 -3.02 18.04 26.73
N SER A 654 -3.20 19.28 26.29
CA SER A 654 -3.07 19.65 24.88
C SER A 654 -2.20 20.88 24.72
N LEU A 655 -1.70 21.12 23.50
CA LEU A 655 -1.15 22.44 23.18
C LEU A 655 -2.24 23.49 23.30
N ALA A 656 -1.92 24.58 23.97
CA ALA A 656 -2.83 25.68 24.20
C ALA A 656 -2.95 26.55 22.94
N SER A 657 -4.17 26.86 22.53
CA SER A 657 -4.41 27.73 21.38
C SER A 657 -4.89 29.12 21.84
N PRO A 658 -4.33 30.22 21.33
CA PRO A 658 -4.77 31.55 21.74
C PRO A 658 -6.24 31.83 21.48
N ILE A 659 -6.87 31.16 20.51
CA ILE A 659 -8.30 31.36 20.24
C ILE A 659 -9.19 30.98 21.42
N GLU A 660 -8.69 30.13 22.32
CA GLU A 660 -9.40 29.64 23.52
C GLU A 660 -9.05 30.44 24.78
N MET A 661 -8.18 31.43 24.66
CA MET A 661 -7.74 32.27 25.77
C MET A 661 -8.26 33.70 25.61
N ASP A 662 -8.54 34.36 26.73
CA ASP A 662 -8.71 35.80 26.74
C ASP A 662 -7.38 36.54 26.50
N TYR A 663 -7.47 37.85 26.21
CA TYR A 663 -6.29 38.68 25.95
C TYR A 663 -5.41 38.90 27.18
N GLU A 664 -5.98 38.87 28.39
CA GLU A 664 -5.24 39.09 29.62
C GLU A 664 -4.28 37.91 29.86
N THR A 665 -4.80 36.68 29.79
CA THR A 665 -4.05 35.43 29.89
C THR A 665 -2.94 35.36 28.84
N ILE A 666 -3.22 35.73 27.58
CA ILE A 666 -2.21 35.77 26.52
C ILE A 666 -1.09 36.76 26.86
N ASN A 667 -1.42 37.95 27.38
CA ASN A 667 -0.43 38.96 27.72
C ASN A 667 0.43 38.54 28.92
N LYS A 668 -0.17 37.91 29.95
CA LYS A 668 0.57 37.34 31.08
C LYS A 668 1.59 36.30 30.61
N TRP A 669 1.17 35.36 29.75
CA TRP A 669 2.10 34.38 29.17
C TRP A 669 3.20 35.01 28.32
N LYS A 670 2.89 36.02 27.51
CA LYS A 670 3.90 36.75 26.73
C LYS A 670 4.95 37.39 27.64
N HIS A 671 4.49 38.06 28.70
CA HIS A 671 5.39 38.68 29.68
C HIS A 671 6.28 37.65 30.38
N GLN A 672 5.69 36.53 30.82
CA GLN A 672 6.44 35.46 31.46
C GLN A 672 7.50 34.84 30.53
N LEU A 673 7.16 34.58 29.25
CA LEU A 673 8.12 34.08 28.27
C LEU A 673 9.27 35.07 28.02
N GLU A 674 8.99 36.38 28.01
CA GLU A 674 10.02 37.42 27.91
C GLU A 674 10.92 37.45 29.16
N ASP A 675 10.36 37.37 30.36
CA ASP A 675 11.09 37.39 31.64
C ASP A 675 12.06 36.22 31.78
N TYR A 676 11.69 35.04 31.26
CA TYR A 676 12.55 33.85 31.25
C TYR A 676 13.44 33.75 29.99
N GLU A 677 13.44 34.76 29.12
CA GLU A 677 14.18 34.78 27.84
C GLU A 677 13.87 33.56 26.94
N LEU A 678 12.63 33.08 26.96
CA LEU A 678 12.18 31.90 26.24
C LEU A 678 11.61 32.26 24.86
N THR A 679 12.05 31.55 23.82
CA THR A 679 11.51 31.68 22.46
C THR A 679 10.66 30.46 22.13
N GLN A 680 9.43 30.68 21.67
CA GLN A 680 8.55 29.57 21.29
C GLN A 680 9.04 28.89 20.00
N THR A 681 9.12 27.57 20.04
CA THR A 681 9.49 26.75 18.87
C THR A 681 8.42 26.68 17.79
N ILE A 682 7.17 26.92 18.18
CA ILE A 682 6.02 27.17 17.32
C ILE A 682 5.36 28.45 17.84
N ASN A 683 5.03 29.40 16.97
CA ASN A 683 4.49 30.71 17.36
C ASN A 683 3.04 30.61 17.87
N GLN A 684 2.80 30.00 19.04
CA GLN A 684 1.47 29.93 19.66
C GLN A 684 0.97 31.33 19.96
N LEU A 685 1.70 32.10 20.77
CA LEU A 685 1.30 33.43 21.23
C LEU A 685 1.75 34.51 20.24
N SER A 686 1.25 34.41 19.02
CA SER A 686 1.54 35.38 17.95
C SER A 686 1.23 36.82 18.36
N ILE A 687 1.96 37.78 17.78
CA ILE A 687 1.64 39.21 17.90
C ILE A 687 0.43 39.61 17.04
N ILE A 688 0.06 38.78 16.06
CA ILE A 688 -1.06 39.00 15.15
C ILE A 688 -2.37 38.99 15.93
N LYS A 689 -3.22 40.00 15.70
CA LYS A 689 -4.55 40.08 16.31
C LYS A 689 -5.61 39.76 15.28
N LEU A 690 -6.24 38.60 15.43
CA LEU A 690 -7.41 38.19 14.67
C LEU A 690 -8.67 38.46 15.50
N ASP A 691 -9.78 38.86 14.85
CA ASP A 691 -11.09 38.83 15.50
C ASP A 691 -11.53 37.38 15.72
N LYS A 692 -11.29 36.88 16.93
CA LYS A 692 -11.62 35.51 17.34
C LYS A 692 -13.10 35.18 17.23
N ASN A 693 -13.98 36.20 17.30
CA ASN A 693 -15.43 36.01 17.21
C ASN A 693 -15.94 36.02 15.77
N ASN A 694 -15.08 36.35 14.79
CA ASN A 694 -15.45 36.47 13.39
C ASN A 694 -14.28 36.11 12.46
N LEU A 695 -13.85 34.84 12.50
CA LEU A 695 -12.77 34.34 11.65
C LEU A 695 -13.10 34.42 10.16
N GLU A 696 -14.38 34.38 9.77
CA GLU A 696 -14.79 34.53 8.38
C GLU A 696 -14.40 35.90 7.82
N SER A 697 -14.55 36.97 8.61
CA SER A 697 -14.06 38.31 8.26
C SER A 697 -12.55 38.32 8.05
N GLU A 698 -11.79 37.61 8.90
CA GLU A 698 -10.33 37.49 8.77
C GLU A 698 -9.91 36.68 7.53
N ILE A 699 -10.64 35.61 7.20
CA ILE A 699 -10.46 34.85 5.94
C ILE A 699 -10.68 35.79 4.75
N ASN A 700 -11.75 36.58 4.77
CA ASN A 700 -12.09 37.50 3.68
C ASN A 700 -11.01 38.55 3.42
N LYS A 701 -10.29 39.02 4.46
CA LYS A 701 -9.14 39.93 4.29
C LYS A 701 -8.00 39.30 3.49
N LEU A 702 -7.85 37.97 3.52
CA LEU A 702 -6.80 37.24 2.81
C LEU A 702 -7.18 36.85 1.37
N GLN A 703 -8.46 36.96 0.99
CA GLN A 703 -8.89 36.64 -0.37
C GLN A 703 -8.29 37.62 -1.38
N ASN A 704 -7.86 37.10 -2.52
CA ASN A 704 -7.29 37.85 -3.64
C ASN A 704 -6.00 38.65 -3.35
N ILE A 705 -5.31 38.36 -2.24
CA ILE A 705 -3.99 38.94 -1.97
C ILE A 705 -2.96 38.43 -2.98
N GLU A 706 -2.06 39.30 -3.44
CA GLU A 706 -0.96 38.94 -4.34
C GLU A 706 0.31 38.53 -3.59
N ILE A 707 0.69 37.28 -3.73
CA ILE A 707 1.97 36.73 -3.24
C ILE A 707 2.83 36.27 -4.41
N SER A 708 4.12 36.00 -4.18
CA SER A 708 4.92 35.35 -5.24
C SER A 708 4.56 33.88 -5.35
N TYR A 709 4.58 33.32 -6.56
CA TYR A 709 4.34 31.89 -6.79
C TYR A 709 5.32 31.01 -6.00
N GLY A 710 6.57 31.48 -5.83
CA GLY A 710 7.54 30.83 -4.99
C GLY A 710 7.18 30.79 -3.51
N THR A 711 6.57 31.86 -2.98
CA THR A 711 6.02 31.89 -1.62
C THR A 711 4.88 30.88 -1.46
N PHE A 712 3.97 30.83 -2.43
CA PHE A 712 2.88 29.85 -2.46
C PHE A 712 3.39 28.40 -2.43
N LYS A 713 4.36 28.06 -3.31
CA LYS A 713 5.00 26.74 -3.32
C LYS A 713 5.73 26.42 -2.02
N ALA A 714 6.44 27.40 -1.45
CA ALA A 714 7.17 27.22 -0.20
C ALA A 714 6.22 26.94 0.97
N PHE A 715 5.06 27.59 1.02
CA PHE A 715 4.03 27.37 2.03
C PHE A 715 3.46 25.94 1.95
N GLY A 716 2.98 25.52 0.78
CA GLY A 716 2.46 24.17 0.58
C GLY A 716 3.49 23.08 0.91
N ALA A 717 4.76 23.26 0.50
CA ALA A 717 5.84 22.33 0.81
C ALA A 717 6.21 22.31 2.31
N ARG A 718 6.21 23.47 2.99
CA ARG A 718 6.57 23.59 4.41
C ARG A 718 5.60 22.81 5.29
N TYR A 719 4.30 22.89 5.00
CA TYR A 719 3.26 22.23 5.78
C TYR A 719 2.82 20.87 5.21
N LEU A 720 3.58 20.33 4.26
CA LEU A 720 3.36 19.02 3.65
C LEU A 720 1.94 18.87 3.04
N MET A 721 1.44 19.93 2.41
CA MET A 721 0.14 19.93 1.75
C MET A 721 0.21 19.20 0.40
N THR A 722 -0.88 18.55 0.02
CA THR A 722 -1.00 17.84 -1.25
C THR A 722 -1.17 18.83 -2.41
N PRO A 723 -0.26 18.85 -3.40
CA PRO A 723 -0.40 19.71 -4.57
C PRO A 723 -1.41 19.13 -5.58
N ASN A 724 -2.21 20.00 -6.18
CA ASN A 724 -2.95 19.74 -7.42
C ASN A 724 -2.25 20.46 -8.58
N TYR A 725 -2.10 19.77 -9.70
CA TYR A 725 -1.36 20.27 -10.85
C TYR A 725 -2.26 20.58 -12.04
N LEU A 726 -1.90 21.61 -12.81
CA LEU A 726 -2.37 21.78 -14.19
C LEU A 726 -1.65 20.77 -15.12
N ASP A 727 -2.17 20.64 -16.34
CA ASP A 727 -1.41 20.05 -17.45
C ASP A 727 -0.04 20.76 -17.50
N TYR A 728 1.07 20.02 -17.59
CA TYR A 728 2.46 20.51 -17.53
C TYR A 728 3.11 20.74 -16.15
N GLY A 729 2.48 20.36 -15.03
CA GLY A 729 3.17 20.22 -13.73
C GLY A 729 3.37 21.52 -12.92
N ILE A 730 2.60 22.57 -13.25
CA ILE A 730 2.44 23.77 -12.41
C ILE A 730 1.44 23.47 -11.30
N VAL A 731 1.73 23.88 -10.06
CA VAL A 731 0.83 23.66 -8.91
C VAL A 731 -0.25 24.74 -8.90
N GLU A 732 -1.50 24.35 -9.07
CA GLU A 732 -2.67 25.25 -9.08
C GLU A 732 -3.25 25.45 -7.67
N SER A 733 -3.28 24.39 -6.86
CA SER A 733 -3.76 24.46 -5.48
C SER A 733 -2.99 23.53 -4.55
N TYR A 734 -3.02 23.84 -3.26
CA TYR A 734 -2.57 22.96 -2.20
C TYR A 734 -3.75 22.62 -1.29
N ASN A 735 -3.83 21.35 -0.90
CA ASN A 735 -4.86 20.82 -0.03
C ASN A 735 -4.25 20.22 1.25
N LEU A 736 -4.87 20.49 2.38
CA LEU A 736 -4.65 19.79 3.64
C LEU A 736 -5.95 19.12 4.05
N LYS A 737 -5.95 17.79 4.23
CA LYS A 737 -7.14 17.00 4.56
C LYS A 737 -6.89 16.16 5.80
N ASN A 738 -7.67 16.39 6.87
CA ASN A 738 -7.65 15.57 8.08
C ASN A 738 -8.97 15.75 8.88
N GLY A 739 -10.11 15.44 8.26
CA GLY A 739 -11.44 15.72 8.79
C GLY A 739 -11.87 17.16 8.49
N ASP A 740 -11.17 18.13 9.07
CA ASP A 740 -11.17 19.52 8.61
C ASP A 740 -10.23 19.66 7.41
N CYS A 741 -10.66 20.44 6.43
CA CYS A 741 -10.00 20.61 5.15
C CYS A 741 -9.72 22.09 4.86
N PHE A 742 -8.57 22.31 4.25
CA PHE A 742 -8.12 23.62 3.79
C PHE A 742 -7.62 23.50 2.35
N GLU A 743 -8.10 24.39 1.49
CA GLU A 743 -7.56 24.59 0.14
C GLU A 743 -7.06 26.03 -0.01
N ILE A 744 -5.87 26.18 -0.56
CA ILE A 744 -5.37 27.45 -1.08
C ILE A 744 -5.10 27.28 -2.58
N LYS A 745 -5.81 28.08 -3.38
CA LYS A 745 -5.78 28.06 -4.83
C LYS A 745 -5.22 29.37 -5.37
N ILE A 746 -4.52 29.30 -6.50
CA ILE A 746 -4.07 30.48 -7.24
C ILE A 746 -4.76 30.58 -8.60
N ASP A 747 -4.84 31.80 -9.13
CA ASP A 747 -5.13 32.02 -10.54
C ASP A 747 -3.84 31.84 -11.35
N ALA A 748 -3.73 30.70 -12.06
CA ALA A 748 -2.50 30.29 -12.72
C ALA A 748 -2.72 29.86 -14.19
N ASN A 749 -1.74 30.16 -15.04
CA ASN A 749 -1.66 29.70 -16.43
C ASN A 749 -0.39 28.87 -16.67
N ASN A 750 -0.25 28.29 -17.86
CA ASN A 750 0.84 27.35 -18.20
C ASN A 750 2.24 28.00 -18.35
N GLU A 751 2.40 29.32 -18.11
CA GLU A 751 3.64 30.08 -18.36
C GLU A 751 4.22 30.79 -17.10
N ILE A 752 3.81 30.40 -15.89
CA ILE A 752 4.21 31.08 -14.63
C ILE A 752 5.63 30.73 -14.16
N ASP A 753 6.42 31.75 -13.80
CA ASP A 753 7.72 31.65 -13.13
C ASP A 753 7.62 31.84 -11.59
N TYR A 754 8.63 31.36 -10.85
CA TYR A 754 8.73 31.37 -9.40
C TYR A 754 8.63 32.77 -8.77
N LYS A 755 8.99 33.83 -9.50
CA LYS A 755 8.94 35.21 -9.00
C LYS A 755 7.63 35.92 -9.29
N ASP A 756 6.79 35.36 -10.16
CA ASP A 756 5.56 36.02 -10.60
C ASP A 756 4.57 36.16 -9.45
N LYS A 757 3.74 37.20 -9.55
CA LYS A 757 2.69 37.49 -8.58
C LYS A 757 1.42 36.74 -8.95
N VAL A 758 0.84 36.07 -7.96
CA VAL A 758 -0.39 35.28 -8.10
C VAL A 758 -1.36 35.66 -6.99
N LYS A 759 -2.65 35.72 -7.33
CA LYS A 759 -3.72 35.96 -6.36
C LYS A 759 -4.12 34.66 -5.70
N ILE A 760 -4.23 34.66 -4.38
CA ILE A 760 -4.68 33.48 -3.63
C ILE A 760 -6.18 33.55 -3.34
N ASN A 761 -6.82 32.39 -3.38
CA ASN A 761 -8.17 32.16 -2.88
C ASN A 761 -8.13 31.01 -1.89
N ILE A 762 -8.83 31.16 -0.78
CA ILE A 762 -8.71 30.25 0.37
C ILE A 762 -10.09 29.69 0.70
N HIS A 763 -10.16 28.40 0.97
CA HIS A 763 -11.40 27.73 1.33
C HIS A 763 -11.18 26.76 2.50
N PHE A 764 -12.07 26.84 3.48
CA PHE A 764 -12.14 25.92 4.62
C PHE A 764 -13.45 25.15 4.54
N TYR A 765 -13.39 23.83 4.71
CA TYR A 765 -14.56 22.95 4.68
C TYR A 765 -14.31 21.68 5.50
N ASN A 766 -15.36 20.93 5.85
CA ASN A 766 -15.25 19.65 6.56
C ASN A 766 -15.84 18.53 5.69
N GLU A 767 -15.19 17.37 5.65
CA GLU A 767 -15.61 16.25 4.79
C GLU A 767 -17.00 15.68 5.14
N ASN A 768 -17.48 15.90 6.38
CA ASN A 768 -18.75 15.40 6.87
C ASN A 768 -19.85 16.48 6.97
N ASN A 769 -19.68 17.61 6.27
CA ASN A 769 -20.59 18.78 6.34
C ASN A 769 -20.80 19.32 7.77
N LYS A 770 -19.82 19.14 8.66
CA LYS A 770 -19.77 19.81 9.96
C LYS A 770 -19.14 21.19 9.83
N GLU A 771 -19.32 22.01 10.86
CA GLU A 771 -18.56 23.26 10.97
C GLU A 771 -17.08 22.96 11.19
N VAL A 772 -16.21 23.73 10.52
CA VAL A 772 -14.75 23.61 10.64
C VAL A 772 -14.32 24.17 11.98
N GLN A 773 -13.37 23.53 12.67
CA GLN A 773 -12.93 24.00 13.97
C GLN A 773 -12.25 25.38 13.88
N ASP A 774 -12.66 26.31 14.74
CA ASP A 774 -12.06 27.64 14.88
C ASP A 774 -10.54 27.59 15.10
N ARG A 775 -10.08 26.61 15.87
CA ARG A 775 -8.67 26.33 16.12
C ARG A 775 -7.88 25.99 14.84
N PHE A 776 -8.48 25.22 13.94
CA PHE A 776 -7.90 24.86 12.64
C PHE A 776 -7.76 26.10 11.75
N ILE A 777 -8.84 26.89 11.64
CA ILE A 777 -8.87 28.15 10.88
C ILE A 777 -7.85 29.15 11.43
N TYR A 778 -7.94 29.46 12.72
CA TYR A 778 -7.09 30.44 13.40
C TYR A 778 -5.60 30.13 13.21
N THR A 779 -5.22 28.87 13.42
CA THR A 779 -3.82 28.47 13.29
C THR A 779 -3.32 28.65 11.85
N LEU A 780 -4.09 28.22 10.84
CA LEU A 780 -3.71 28.40 9.44
C LEU A 780 -3.62 29.88 9.03
N LEU A 781 -4.54 30.73 9.50
CA LEU A 781 -4.48 32.17 9.27
C LEU A 781 -3.17 32.76 9.81
N ILE A 782 -2.79 32.42 11.05
CA ILE A 782 -1.52 32.86 11.64
C ILE A 782 -0.32 32.41 10.81
N LEU A 783 -0.28 31.14 10.39
CA LEU A 783 0.81 30.60 9.58
C LEU A 783 0.92 31.31 8.22
N MET A 784 -0.22 31.55 7.57
CA MET A 784 -0.28 32.27 6.29
C MET A 784 0.20 33.72 6.44
N ILE A 785 -0.29 34.45 7.43
CA ILE A 785 0.09 35.85 7.67
C ILE A 785 1.60 35.96 7.92
N TRP A 786 2.19 35.03 8.67
CA TRP A 786 3.63 34.98 8.87
C TRP A 786 4.41 34.63 7.59
N ASP A 787 4.09 33.51 6.94
CA ASP A 787 4.86 33.04 5.78
C ASP A 787 4.70 33.97 4.56
N PHE A 788 3.57 34.66 4.46
CA PHE A 788 3.30 35.63 3.38
C PHE A 788 3.72 37.05 3.74
N ARG A 789 4.23 37.28 4.97
CA ARG A 789 4.68 38.58 5.48
C ARG A 789 3.57 39.65 5.45
N LEU A 790 2.37 39.26 5.87
CA LEU A 790 1.18 40.11 5.89
C LEU A 790 0.91 40.71 7.27
N THR A 791 1.88 40.64 8.19
CA THR A 791 1.70 41.09 9.59
C THR A 791 1.18 42.52 9.69
N ASP A 792 1.63 43.41 8.80
CA ASP A 792 1.24 44.82 8.73
C ASP A 792 -0.27 45.04 8.55
N MET A 793 -0.98 44.05 7.98
CA MET A 793 -2.43 44.11 7.76
C MET A 793 -3.26 43.73 9.01
N PHE A 794 -2.63 43.14 10.03
CA PHE A 794 -3.31 42.51 11.18
C PHE A 794 -2.75 42.98 12.54
N PHE A 795 -2.21 44.20 12.61
CA PHE A 795 -1.73 44.85 13.85
C PHE A 795 -2.84 45.55 14.64
#